data_AF-A0A973P578-F1
#
_entry.id   AF-A0A973P578-F1
#
_cell.length_a   1.000
_cell.length_b   1.000
_cell.length_c   1.000
_cell.angle_alpha   90.00
_cell.angle_beta   90.00
_cell.angle_gamma   90.00
#
_symmetry.space_group_name_H-M   'P 1'
#
loop_
_entity.id
_entity.type
_entity.pdbx_description
1 polymer ?
#
loop_
_entity_poly.entity_id
_entity_poly.type
_entity_poly.pdbx_seq_one_letter_code
_entity_poly.pdbx_strand_id
1 'polypeptide(L)'
;SFPMATDRRHVAAGPLTDFLVDKAADAYVRLLRGLPRTPALLDLVPALMGKGELDARIRRAVLARLPKTPLLPALSAPAPAVQTPTFADAEVYEPDAEWRVEHPAQEPEGDGWVVRGPEAAVVSGSEEMLAAVAAFVPGLLPAGWPARHPAMNALGVRRVELADVVDLVSGEAVEGREPGWWRSLYEVLPADDPEALGALPVPLTDGRVVRGPRGTLILTGAQELDLEALGLRIVHPDAAHPLLLRLGAAEATPRTVLEDPLTRAAVSESLDSPDPEPVARAVLSLVQAATLAPGELPWLAELALRGTDGELYPAGELLLGDGALAGLLEGDSHFGVAARELEQEYGTRVLEAVGVLDGFAVVNDSDVLHDHDDCDHDLDGEDDWLDHVLDLLPELDVPPVVPEFSAVRDLELVADWPAALALLTRPPLRGALLPLRVEGVEVPSYTAWWLANHRVLDGKRPRELRLPGADPLLQGLYADAPGGLDEGALGMIGVRTTLPDLLASHGGPEELLDVLADPAVEVDRAQLRALWIALAAVDPERVQPPARVRAVLGGDIVVADADDAVVVEAPDLLQLVVDRPLVLASYDLAESLSELLDLPLAGELAAGVVTSEGVTQPVPAEVRSLLPGAPSTYVLHEKLLVDGVACAWRYFEGAVHCSGTDGLARGLAWATGQWGDRLAVAALLRDPTSVPLLLAEADLS
;
A
#
# COMPACT_ATOMS: atom_id res chain seq x y z
N SER A 1 -50.40 -64.22 -52.50
CA SER A 1 -49.72 -63.28 -53.41
C SER A 1 -50.53 -62.00 -53.49
N PHE A 2 -49.90 -60.86 -53.79
CA PHE A 2 -50.63 -59.59 -53.94
C PHE A 2 -51.56 -59.63 -55.16
N PRO A 3 -52.80 -59.11 -55.06
CA PRO A 3 -53.72 -59.03 -56.19
C PRO A 3 -53.25 -57.97 -57.19
N MET A 4 -53.24 -58.28 -58.49
CA MET A 4 -52.83 -57.34 -59.53
C MET A 4 -54.01 -56.49 -60.01
N ALA A 5 -53.77 -55.21 -60.30
CA ALA A 5 -54.71 -54.35 -61.00
C ALA A 5 -54.97 -54.85 -62.43
N THR A 6 -56.05 -54.39 -63.05
CA THR A 6 -56.48 -54.79 -64.40
C THR A 6 -55.41 -54.50 -65.47
N ASP A 7 -54.53 -53.52 -65.24
CA ASP A 7 -53.40 -53.18 -66.10
C ASP A 7 -52.19 -54.13 -65.97
N ARG A 8 -52.20 -55.02 -64.96
CA ARG A 8 -51.09 -55.91 -64.55
C ARG A 8 -49.75 -55.20 -64.29
N ARG A 9 -49.78 -53.88 -64.09
CA ARG A 9 -48.59 -53.06 -63.80
C ARG A 9 -48.51 -52.66 -62.34
N HIS A 10 -49.66 -52.62 -61.66
CA HIS A 10 -49.74 -52.22 -60.25
C HIS A 10 -50.46 -53.29 -59.40
N VAL A 11 -50.25 -53.24 -58.08
CA VAL A 11 -51.03 -54.04 -57.13
C VAL A 11 -52.39 -53.36 -56.93
N ALA A 12 -53.47 -54.14 -56.98
CA ALA A 12 -54.82 -53.64 -56.77
C ALA A 12 -55.00 -53.14 -55.32
N ALA A 13 -55.58 -51.94 -55.15
CA ALA A 13 -55.96 -51.45 -53.84
C ALA A 13 -57.17 -52.22 -53.29
N GLY A 14 -57.20 -52.45 -51.97
CA GLY A 14 -58.33 -53.07 -51.29
C GLY A 14 -57.93 -53.90 -50.06
N PRO A 15 -58.93 -54.42 -49.31
CA PRO A 15 -58.72 -55.04 -48.00
C PRO A 15 -57.73 -56.22 -47.99
N LEU A 16 -57.66 -57.00 -49.08
CA LEU A 16 -56.71 -58.10 -49.20
C LEU A 16 -55.26 -57.61 -49.31
N THR A 17 -55.02 -56.51 -50.03
CA THR A 17 -53.69 -55.88 -50.13
C THR A 17 -53.28 -55.28 -48.78
N ASP A 18 -54.20 -54.63 -48.06
CA ASP A 18 -53.96 -54.13 -46.70
C ASP A 18 -53.56 -55.26 -45.73
N PHE A 19 -54.33 -56.36 -45.72
CA PHE A 19 -54.00 -57.53 -44.91
C PHE A 19 -52.62 -58.12 -45.24
N LEU A 20 -52.27 -58.23 -46.52
CA LEU A 20 -50.97 -58.75 -46.94
C LEU A 20 -49.81 -57.79 -46.62
N VAL A 21 -50.03 -56.48 -46.70
CA VAL A 21 -49.08 -55.45 -46.23
C VAL A 21 -48.83 -55.61 -44.73
N ASP A 22 -49.88 -55.78 -43.93
CA ASP A 22 -49.76 -56.01 -42.49
C ASP A 22 -49.01 -57.31 -42.17
N LYS A 23 -49.32 -58.41 -42.86
CA LYS A 23 -48.59 -59.68 -42.68
C LYS A 23 -47.13 -59.61 -43.12
N ALA A 24 -46.84 -58.86 -44.18
CA ALA A 24 -45.47 -58.60 -44.62
C ALA A 24 -44.71 -57.79 -43.56
N ALA A 25 -45.34 -56.76 -42.98
CA ALA A 25 -44.74 -55.97 -41.90
C ALA A 25 -44.50 -56.80 -40.63
N ASP A 26 -45.48 -57.62 -40.20
CA ASP A 26 -45.33 -58.53 -39.05
C ASP A 26 -44.18 -59.54 -39.27
N ALA A 27 -44.06 -60.08 -40.48
CA ALA A 27 -42.99 -61.02 -40.84
C ALA A 27 -41.61 -60.33 -40.84
N TYR A 28 -41.54 -59.09 -41.32
CA TYR A 28 -40.31 -58.28 -41.32
C TYR A 28 -39.85 -57.98 -39.88
N VAL A 29 -40.77 -57.52 -39.02
CA VAL A 29 -40.48 -57.25 -37.60
C VAL A 29 -40.07 -58.52 -36.86
N ARG A 30 -40.66 -59.67 -37.20
CA ARG A 30 -40.26 -60.97 -36.63
C ARG A 30 -38.86 -61.40 -37.08
N LEU A 31 -38.50 -61.15 -38.34
CA LEU A 31 -37.14 -61.40 -38.85
C LEU A 31 -36.11 -60.58 -38.07
N LEU A 32 -36.35 -59.27 -37.91
CA LEU A 32 -35.43 -58.39 -37.19
C LEU A 32 -35.23 -58.82 -35.73
N ARG A 33 -36.28 -59.29 -35.05
CA ARG A 33 -36.17 -59.84 -33.68
C ARG A 33 -35.28 -61.08 -33.57
N GLY A 34 -35.12 -61.84 -34.66
CA GLY A 34 -34.30 -63.06 -34.69
C GLY A 34 -32.84 -62.81 -35.06
N LEU A 35 -32.45 -61.58 -35.40
CA LEU A 35 -31.08 -61.23 -35.76
C LEU A 35 -30.26 -60.80 -34.53
N PRO A 36 -28.91 -60.91 -34.56
CA PRO A 36 -28.05 -60.38 -33.51
C PRO A 36 -28.29 -58.88 -33.29
N ARG A 37 -28.33 -58.46 -32.02
CA ARG A 37 -28.57 -57.08 -31.60
C ARG A 37 -27.31 -56.23 -31.70
N THR A 38 -26.83 -56.04 -32.92
CA THR A 38 -25.67 -55.19 -33.22
C THR A 38 -26.11 -53.95 -34.03
N PRO A 39 -25.26 -52.91 -34.13
CA PRO A 39 -25.58 -51.71 -34.92
C PRO A 39 -25.97 -51.98 -36.38
N ALA A 40 -25.60 -53.13 -36.95
CA ALA A 40 -26.00 -53.57 -38.30
C ALA A 40 -27.54 -53.70 -38.47
N LEU A 41 -28.31 -53.82 -37.38
CA LEU A 41 -29.77 -53.77 -37.44
C LEU A 41 -30.30 -52.44 -37.99
N LEU A 42 -29.56 -51.34 -37.77
CA LEU A 42 -29.98 -50.01 -38.20
C LEU A 42 -30.01 -49.88 -39.73
N ASP A 43 -29.15 -50.62 -40.45
CA ASP A 43 -29.13 -50.67 -41.92
C ASP A 43 -30.38 -51.37 -42.49
N LEU A 44 -31.05 -52.18 -41.66
CA LEU A 44 -32.29 -52.86 -41.99
C LEU A 44 -33.53 -52.05 -41.58
N VAL A 45 -33.39 -50.86 -41.00
CA VAL A 45 -34.53 -49.98 -40.77
C VAL A 45 -34.88 -49.26 -42.07
N PRO A 46 -36.10 -49.44 -42.62
CA PRO A 46 -36.43 -48.81 -43.90
C PRO A 46 -36.42 -47.28 -43.80
N ALA A 47 -35.69 -46.60 -44.70
CA ALA A 47 -35.78 -45.14 -44.86
C ALA A 47 -37.23 -44.64 -45.12
N LEU A 48 -37.46 -43.33 -45.01
CA LEU A 48 -38.81 -42.75 -45.07
C LEU A 48 -39.42 -42.76 -46.48
N MET A 49 -38.62 -42.78 -47.55
CA MET A 49 -39.11 -42.80 -48.93
C MET A 49 -39.10 -44.22 -49.53
N GLY A 50 -40.23 -44.63 -50.11
CA GLY A 50 -40.36 -45.87 -50.87
C GLY A 50 -40.03 -45.70 -52.36
N LYS A 51 -39.62 -46.78 -53.02
CA LYS A 51 -39.32 -46.82 -54.47
C LYS A 51 -40.59 -46.98 -55.35
N GLY A 52 -41.75 -47.16 -54.73
CA GLY A 52 -43.07 -47.29 -55.37
C GLY A 52 -44.20 -47.36 -54.33
N GLU A 53 -45.46 -47.34 -54.77
CA GLU A 53 -46.62 -47.24 -53.87
C GLU A 53 -46.74 -48.41 -52.88
N LEU A 54 -46.59 -49.64 -53.36
CA LEU A 54 -46.63 -50.84 -52.51
C LEU A 54 -45.48 -50.84 -51.49
N ASP A 55 -44.27 -50.51 -51.93
CA ASP A 55 -43.10 -50.39 -51.06
C ASP A 55 -43.33 -49.32 -49.98
N ALA A 56 -43.87 -48.15 -50.35
CA ALA A 56 -44.21 -47.11 -49.37
C ALA A 56 -45.27 -47.56 -48.35
N ARG A 57 -46.26 -48.38 -48.74
CA ARG A 57 -47.27 -48.94 -47.82
C ARG A 57 -46.65 -49.98 -46.87
N ILE A 58 -45.80 -50.88 -47.36
CA ILE A 58 -45.09 -51.87 -46.54
C ILE A 58 -44.15 -51.17 -45.56
N ARG A 59 -43.34 -50.20 -46.03
CA ARG A 59 -42.44 -49.43 -45.17
C ARG A 59 -43.17 -48.68 -44.07
N ARG A 60 -44.28 -48.00 -44.39
CA ARG A 60 -45.13 -47.34 -43.38
C ARG A 60 -45.66 -48.33 -42.36
N ALA A 61 -46.14 -49.50 -42.80
CA ALA A 61 -46.62 -50.54 -41.90
C ALA A 61 -45.51 -51.12 -41.00
N VAL A 62 -44.27 -51.23 -41.51
CA VAL A 62 -43.08 -51.63 -40.74
C VAL A 62 -42.69 -50.54 -39.73
N LEU A 63 -42.51 -49.30 -40.19
CA LEU A 63 -42.13 -48.14 -39.36
C LEU A 63 -43.14 -47.85 -38.24
N ALA A 64 -44.42 -48.15 -38.44
CA ALA A 64 -45.44 -48.03 -37.39
C ALA A 64 -45.29 -49.09 -36.27
N ARG A 65 -44.64 -50.22 -36.55
CA ARG A 65 -44.47 -51.35 -35.62
C ARG A 65 -43.09 -51.37 -34.96
N LEU A 66 -42.04 -50.91 -35.65
CA LEU A 66 -40.67 -50.97 -35.14
C LEU A 66 -40.48 -50.28 -33.78
N PRO A 67 -40.99 -49.05 -33.53
CA PRO A 67 -40.87 -48.41 -32.22
C PRO A 67 -41.48 -49.21 -31.07
N LYS A 68 -42.51 -50.02 -31.33
CA LYS A 68 -43.21 -50.82 -30.32
C LYS A 68 -42.59 -52.21 -30.12
N THR A 69 -41.54 -52.54 -30.85
CA THR A 69 -40.91 -53.86 -30.83
C THR A 69 -39.63 -53.82 -29.99
N PRO A 70 -39.43 -54.74 -29.03
CA PRO A 70 -38.18 -54.83 -28.28
C PRO A 70 -37.07 -55.37 -29.20
N LEU A 71 -36.21 -54.47 -29.67
CA LEU A 71 -35.17 -54.75 -30.67
C LEU A 71 -33.78 -54.31 -30.23
N LEU A 72 -33.71 -53.36 -29.29
CA LEU A 72 -32.47 -52.68 -28.92
C LEU A 72 -31.93 -53.24 -27.60
N PRO A 73 -30.62 -53.47 -27.49
CA PRO A 73 -30.00 -53.82 -26.22
C PRO A 73 -29.92 -52.58 -25.32
N ALA A 74 -29.94 -52.74 -24.00
CA ALA A 74 -29.70 -51.65 -23.06
C ALA A 74 -28.74 -52.07 -21.93
N LEU A 75 -27.82 -51.17 -21.58
CA LEU A 75 -26.92 -51.25 -20.43
C LEU A 75 -27.67 -51.00 -19.10
N SER A 76 -28.74 -50.20 -19.14
CA SER A 76 -29.52 -49.83 -17.97
C SER A 76 -30.98 -50.19 -18.13
N ALA A 77 -31.67 -50.33 -16.99
CA ALA A 77 -33.10 -50.61 -16.98
C ALA A 77 -33.88 -49.46 -17.68
N PRO A 78 -34.93 -49.78 -18.44
CA PRO A 78 -35.83 -48.76 -18.97
C PRO A 78 -36.56 -48.07 -17.83
N ALA A 79 -37.03 -46.83 -18.07
CA ALA A 79 -37.83 -46.12 -17.09
C ALA A 79 -39.09 -46.93 -16.73
N PRO A 80 -39.52 -46.97 -15.46
CA PRO A 80 -40.74 -47.67 -15.07
C PRO A 80 -41.93 -47.07 -15.83
N ALA A 81 -42.78 -47.91 -16.42
CA ALA A 81 -43.97 -47.40 -17.10
C ALA A 81 -44.97 -46.92 -16.04
N VAL A 82 -45.00 -45.60 -15.82
CA VAL A 82 -46.05 -44.99 -15.01
C VAL A 82 -47.33 -45.02 -15.82
N GLN A 83 -48.19 -46.01 -15.57
CA GLN A 83 -49.57 -45.95 -16.03
C GLN A 83 -50.29 -44.94 -15.15
N THR A 84 -50.46 -43.72 -15.67
CA THR A 84 -51.45 -42.80 -15.12
C THR A 84 -52.82 -43.35 -15.50
N PRO A 85 -53.69 -43.72 -14.54
CA PRO A 85 -55.06 -44.06 -14.89
C PRO A 85 -55.68 -42.85 -15.59
N THR A 86 -56.11 -43.03 -16.84
CA THR A 86 -56.88 -42.01 -17.55
C THR A 86 -58.14 -41.74 -16.74
N PHE A 87 -58.45 -40.48 -16.46
CA PHE A 87 -59.69 -40.06 -15.77
C PHE A 87 -60.98 -40.64 -16.39
N ALA A 88 -60.92 -41.19 -17.60
CA ALA A 88 -62.04 -41.82 -18.29
C ALA A 88 -62.41 -43.23 -17.79
N ASP A 89 -61.51 -43.93 -17.07
CA ASP A 89 -61.71 -45.33 -16.66
C ASP A 89 -61.93 -45.51 -15.15
N ALA A 90 -61.92 -44.43 -14.36
CA ALA A 90 -62.16 -44.47 -12.91
C ALA A 90 -63.63 -44.15 -12.58
N GLU A 91 -64.41 -45.14 -12.12
CA GLU A 91 -65.81 -44.92 -11.68
C GLU A 91 -65.91 -44.15 -10.34
N VAL A 92 -64.80 -43.91 -9.62
CA VAL A 92 -64.74 -43.14 -8.37
C VAL A 92 -63.40 -42.40 -8.27
N TYR A 93 -63.43 -41.10 -7.94
CA TYR A 93 -62.23 -40.33 -7.58
C TYR A 93 -61.93 -40.52 -6.09
N GLU A 94 -60.87 -41.25 -5.77
CA GLU A 94 -60.33 -41.36 -4.41
C GLU A 94 -59.05 -40.50 -4.31
N PRO A 95 -59.00 -39.50 -3.40
CA PRO A 95 -57.85 -38.61 -3.27
C PRO A 95 -56.55 -39.28 -2.77
N ASP A 96 -56.67 -40.49 -2.21
CA ASP A 96 -55.60 -41.21 -1.51
C ASP A 96 -55.21 -42.56 -2.17
N ALA A 97 -55.52 -42.73 -3.46
CA ALA A 97 -55.16 -43.97 -4.16
C ALA A 97 -53.63 -44.14 -4.19
N GLU A 98 -53.12 -45.16 -3.48
CA GLU A 98 -51.71 -45.55 -3.55
C GLU A 98 -51.33 -45.84 -5.01
N TRP A 99 -50.40 -45.05 -5.54
CA TRP A 99 -49.84 -45.24 -6.87
C TRP A 99 -49.11 -46.58 -6.91
N ARG A 100 -49.77 -47.63 -7.40
CA ARG A 100 -49.09 -48.87 -7.75
C ARG A 100 -48.24 -48.62 -8.98
N VAL A 101 -46.96 -48.38 -8.75
CA VAL A 101 -45.92 -48.52 -9.77
C VAL A 101 -45.83 -50.01 -10.10
N GLU A 102 -46.60 -50.47 -11.09
CA GLU A 102 -46.30 -51.75 -11.73
C GLU A 102 -44.97 -51.58 -12.47
N HIS A 103 -43.88 -52.13 -11.93
CA HIS A 103 -42.62 -52.27 -12.65
C HIS A 103 -42.83 -53.25 -13.81
N PRO A 104 -42.95 -52.83 -15.09
CA PRO A 104 -43.13 -53.75 -16.20
C PRO A 104 -41.78 -53.96 -16.89
N ALA A 105 -40.69 -53.95 -16.12
CA ALA A 105 -39.40 -54.34 -16.62
C ALA A 105 -39.33 -55.87 -16.47
N GLN A 106 -39.54 -56.61 -17.55
CA GLN A 106 -39.18 -58.04 -17.57
C GLN A 106 -37.72 -58.15 -17.14
N GLU A 107 -37.41 -59.02 -16.17
CA GLU A 107 -36.03 -59.33 -15.78
C GLU A 107 -35.17 -59.57 -17.03
N PRO A 108 -33.90 -59.13 -17.04
CA PRO A 108 -33.04 -59.19 -18.22
C PRO A 108 -32.99 -60.61 -18.82
N GLU A 109 -33.23 -60.72 -20.14
CA GLU A 109 -33.15 -61.99 -20.85
C GLU A 109 -31.69 -62.27 -21.25
N GLY A 110 -30.99 -63.13 -20.51
CA GLY A 110 -29.59 -63.48 -20.80
C GLY A 110 -28.62 -62.37 -20.41
N ASP A 111 -27.76 -61.92 -21.34
CA ASP A 111 -26.63 -61.00 -21.07
C ASP A 111 -27.01 -59.50 -20.97
N GLY A 112 -28.30 -59.11 -20.89
CA GLY A 112 -28.69 -57.70 -20.71
C GLY A 112 -30.17 -57.37 -20.96
N TRP A 113 -30.51 -56.07 -20.92
CA TRP A 113 -31.87 -55.58 -21.16
C TRP A 113 -32.18 -55.50 -22.65
N VAL A 114 -33.44 -55.69 -23.02
CA VAL A 114 -33.93 -55.52 -24.39
C VAL A 114 -35.15 -54.61 -24.37
N VAL A 115 -35.01 -53.43 -24.97
CA VAL A 115 -35.98 -52.35 -24.85
C VAL A 115 -36.59 -51.98 -26.20
N ARG A 116 -37.76 -51.34 -26.15
CA ARG A 116 -38.41 -50.72 -27.31
C ARG A 116 -37.72 -49.39 -27.62
N GLY A 117 -37.91 -48.87 -28.83
CA GLY A 117 -37.25 -47.62 -29.22
C GLY A 117 -37.55 -46.43 -28.30
N PRO A 118 -38.82 -46.12 -27.95
CA PRO A 118 -39.17 -45.04 -27.03
C PRO A 118 -38.63 -45.21 -25.60
N GLU A 119 -38.30 -46.44 -25.21
CA GLU A 119 -37.70 -46.78 -23.92
C GLU A 119 -36.17 -46.67 -23.95
N ALA A 120 -35.57 -46.60 -25.15
CA ALA A 120 -34.13 -46.55 -25.35
C ALA A 120 -33.59 -45.11 -25.38
N ALA A 121 -32.39 -44.93 -24.86
CA ALA A 121 -31.63 -43.70 -24.91
C ALA A 121 -30.25 -43.94 -25.52
N VAL A 122 -29.79 -43.05 -26.38
CA VAL A 122 -28.44 -43.09 -26.94
C VAL A 122 -27.66 -41.85 -26.53
N VAL A 123 -26.48 -42.07 -25.95
CA VAL A 123 -25.50 -41.05 -25.59
C VAL A 123 -24.23 -41.32 -26.40
N SER A 124 -23.59 -40.27 -26.89
CA SER A 124 -22.28 -40.41 -27.55
C SER A 124 -21.20 -40.44 -26.49
N GLY A 125 -20.38 -41.50 -26.43
CA GLY A 125 -19.33 -41.65 -25.43
C GLY A 125 -18.52 -42.93 -25.57
N SER A 126 -17.46 -43.08 -24.77
CA SER A 126 -16.71 -44.33 -24.65
C SER A 126 -17.50 -45.39 -23.87
N GLU A 127 -17.04 -46.65 -23.91
CA GLU A 127 -17.68 -47.72 -23.15
C GLU A 127 -17.63 -47.47 -21.64
N GLU A 128 -16.50 -46.98 -21.14
CA GLU A 128 -16.28 -46.65 -19.73
C GLU A 128 -17.20 -45.53 -19.25
N MET A 129 -17.37 -44.48 -20.08
CA MET A 129 -18.29 -43.38 -19.80
C MET A 129 -19.73 -43.87 -19.73
N LEU A 130 -20.17 -44.66 -20.71
CA LEU A 130 -21.53 -45.18 -20.76
C LEU A 130 -21.83 -46.10 -19.58
N ALA A 131 -20.86 -46.91 -19.15
CA ALA A 131 -20.97 -47.74 -17.95
C ALA A 131 -21.10 -46.89 -16.67
N ALA A 132 -20.32 -45.81 -16.55
CA ALA A 132 -20.35 -44.91 -15.39
C ALA A 132 -21.70 -44.18 -15.24
N VAL A 133 -22.34 -43.81 -16.35
CA VAL A 133 -23.61 -43.06 -16.35
C VAL A 133 -24.86 -43.94 -16.52
N ALA A 134 -24.70 -45.25 -16.72
CA ALA A 134 -25.80 -46.18 -17.00
C ALA A 134 -26.91 -46.11 -15.94
N ALA A 135 -26.55 -45.95 -14.66
CA ALA A 135 -27.51 -45.86 -13.56
C ALA A 135 -28.44 -44.63 -13.65
N PHE A 136 -28.04 -43.58 -14.36
CA PHE A 136 -28.75 -42.29 -14.43
C PHE A 136 -29.53 -42.10 -15.72
N VAL A 137 -29.20 -42.84 -16.78
CA VAL A 137 -29.85 -42.72 -18.09
C VAL A 137 -30.68 -43.98 -18.34
N PRO A 138 -32.00 -43.97 -18.17
CA PRO A 138 -32.84 -45.16 -18.37
C PRO A 138 -32.83 -45.64 -19.82
N GLY A 139 -32.65 -46.95 -20.01
CA GLY A 139 -32.62 -47.61 -21.32
C GLY A 139 -31.41 -47.25 -22.19
N LEU A 140 -30.27 -46.93 -21.57
CA LEU A 140 -29.05 -46.52 -22.26
C LEU A 140 -28.52 -47.62 -23.18
N LEU A 141 -28.31 -47.32 -24.47
CA LEU A 141 -27.69 -48.24 -25.42
C LEU A 141 -26.19 -48.46 -25.10
N PRO A 142 -25.62 -49.65 -25.37
CA PRO A 142 -24.19 -49.89 -25.21
C PRO A 142 -23.33 -49.13 -26.22
N ALA A 143 -22.02 -49.12 -25.99
CA ALA A 143 -21.06 -48.51 -26.90
C ALA A 143 -21.16 -49.07 -28.34
N GLY A 144 -20.81 -48.24 -29.32
CA GLY A 144 -20.83 -48.61 -30.74
C GLY A 144 -22.16 -48.39 -31.47
N TRP A 145 -23.24 -48.00 -30.78
CA TRP A 145 -24.50 -47.61 -31.41
C TRP A 145 -24.47 -46.13 -31.87
N PRO A 146 -24.59 -45.83 -33.18
CA PRO A 146 -24.40 -44.48 -33.70
C PRO A 146 -25.58 -43.55 -33.40
N ALA A 147 -25.40 -42.62 -32.45
CA ALA A 147 -26.44 -41.68 -32.01
C ALA A 147 -27.08 -40.84 -33.13
N ARG A 148 -26.31 -40.52 -34.19
CA ARG A 148 -26.78 -39.69 -35.32
C ARG A 148 -27.34 -40.50 -36.49
N HIS A 149 -27.49 -41.82 -36.38
CA HIS A 149 -28.00 -42.63 -37.47
C HIS A 149 -29.51 -42.38 -37.70
N PRO A 150 -29.98 -42.15 -38.95
CA PRO A 150 -31.39 -41.81 -39.23
C PRO A 150 -32.41 -42.83 -38.70
N ALA A 151 -32.02 -44.10 -38.60
CA ALA A 151 -32.84 -45.15 -38.03
C ALA A 151 -33.20 -44.95 -36.55
N MET A 152 -32.38 -44.23 -35.77
CA MET A 152 -32.66 -43.95 -34.34
C MET A 152 -33.97 -43.20 -34.18
N ASN A 153 -34.16 -42.15 -34.99
CA ASN A 153 -35.39 -41.36 -35.01
C ASN A 153 -36.60 -42.20 -35.46
N ALA A 154 -36.41 -43.07 -36.46
CA ALA A 154 -37.46 -43.96 -36.96
C ALA A 154 -37.88 -45.03 -35.92
N LEU A 155 -36.95 -45.46 -35.07
CA LEU A 155 -37.21 -46.35 -33.95
C LEU A 155 -37.80 -45.60 -32.75
N GLY A 156 -37.65 -44.28 -32.66
CA GLY A 156 -38.09 -43.48 -31.53
C GLY A 156 -37.10 -43.47 -30.37
N VAL A 157 -35.83 -43.80 -30.62
CA VAL A 157 -34.75 -43.75 -29.62
C VAL A 157 -34.51 -42.30 -29.21
N ARG A 158 -34.49 -42.03 -27.90
CA ARG A 158 -34.18 -40.70 -27.39
C ARG A 158 -32.68 -40.45 -27.52
N ARG A 159 -32.30 -39.36 -28.17
CA ARG A 159 -30.92 -38.87 -28.09
C ARG A 159 -30.79 -38.02 -26.85
N VAL A 160 -29.82 -38.35 -26.00
CA VAL A 160 -29.51 -37.62 -24.77
C VAL A 160 -28.15 -36.96 -24.99
N GLU A 161 -28.08 -35.64 -24.88
CA GLU A 161 -26.81 -34.93 -25.01
C GLU A 161 -26.03 -34.99 -23.70
N LEU A 162 -24.74 -34.68 -23.75
CA LEU A 162 -23.86 -34.76 -22.57
C LEU A 162 -24.33 -33.85 -21.43
N ALA A 163 -24.83 -32.64 -21.74
CA ALA A 163 -25.38 -31.72 -20.74
C ALA A 163 -26.57 -32.33 -19.99
N ASP A 164 -27.47 -33.01 -20.70
CA ASP A 164 -28.63 -33.69 -20.08
C ASP A 164 -28.16 -34.83 -19.15
N VAL A 165 -27.07 -35.54 -19.52
CA VAL A 165 -26.47 -36.56 -18.65
C VAL A 165 -25.90 -35.92 -17.39
N VAL A 166 -25.20 -34.79 -17.49
CA VAL A 166 -24.68 -34.05 -16.34
C VAL A 166 -25.81 -33.61 -15.41
N ASP A 167 -26.93 -33.11 -15.96
CA ASP A 167 -28.10 -32.73 -15.18
C ASP A 167 -28.75 -33.94 -14.45
N LEU A 168 -28.75 -35.12 -15.09
CA LEU A 168 -29.24 -36.37 -14.49
C LEU A 168 -28.30 -36.90 -13.39
N VAL A 169 -27.01 -36.61 -13.48
CA VAL A 169 -26.02 -36.90 -12.43
C VAL A 169 -26.03 -35.76 -11.40
N SER A 170 -27.21 -35.42 -10.88
CA SER A 170 -27.38 -34.40 -9.84
C SER A 170 -28.57 -34.70 -8.93
N GLY A 171 -28.67 -34.02 -7.79
CA GLY A 171 -29.78 -34.18 -6.84
C GLY A 171 -29.75 -35.51 -6.07
N GLU A 172 -30.94 -36.03 -5.74
CA GLU A 172 -31.11 -37.22 -4.87
C GLU A 172 -30.42 -38.48 -5.40
N ALA A 173 -30.25 -38.61 -6.72
CA ALA A 173 -29.63 -39.79 -7.34
C ALA A 173 -28.14 -39.97 -6.99
N VAL A 174 -27.49 -38.90 -6.55
CA VAL A 174 -26.06 -38.83 -6.21
C VAL A 174 -25.83 -38.44 -4.75
N GLU A 175 -26.89 -38.36 -3.95
CA GLU A 175 -26.80 -38.06 -2.53
C GLU A 175 -26.05 -39.19 -1.79
N GLY A 176 -25.13 -38.81 -0.89
CA GLY A 176 -24.30 -39.77 -0.15
C GLY A 176 -23.22 -40.48 -0.97
N ARG A 177 -22.91 -40.03 -2.19
CA ARG A 177 -21.77 -40.55 -2.96
C ARG A 177 -20.44 -40.05 -2.38
N GLU A 178 -19.54 -41.00 -2.10
CA GLU A 178 -18.18 -40.71 -1.67
C GLU A 178 -17.40 -39.88 -2.72
N PRO A 179 -16.54 -38.94 -2.30
CA PRO A 179 -15.74 -38.10 -3.21
C PRO A 179 -14.93 -38.88 -4.27
N GLY A 180 -14.38 -40.05 -3.91
CA GLY A 180 -13.65 -40.90 -4.85
C GLY A 180 -14.49 -41.42 -6.03
N TRP A 181 -15.81 -41.55 -5.87
CA TRP A 181 -16.72 -41.92 -6.96
C TRP A 181 -16.79 -40.81 -8.02
N TRP A 182 -16.83 -39.55 -7.58
CA TRP A 182 -16.82 -38.40 -8.48
C TRP A 182 -15.54 -38.34 -9.32
N ARG A 183 -14.39 -38.65 -8.71
CA ARG A 183 -13.12 -38.74 -9.43
C ARG A 183 -13.17 -39.77 -10.56
N SER A 184 -13.72 -40.96 -10.29
CA SER A 184 -13.88 -42.00 -11.32
C SER A 184 -14.79 -41.57 -12.46
N LEU A 185 -15.84 -40.78 -12.17
CA LEU A 185 -16.68 -40.19 -13.20
C LEU A 185 -15.89 -39.17 -14.04
N TYR A 186 -15.13 -38.27 -13.40
CA TYR A 186 -14.34 -37.26 -14.10
C TYR A 186 -13.24 -37.86 -15.00
N GLU A 187 -12.74 -39.05 -14.66
CA GLU A 187 -11.73 -39.75 -15.45
C GLU A 187 -12.26 -40.23 -16.81
N VAL A 188 -13.55 -40.56 -16.89
CA VAL A 188 -14.17 -41.12 -18.11
C VAL A 188 -14.95 -40.09 -18.94
N LEU A 189 -15.16 -38.88 -18.42
CA LEU A 189 -15.90 -37.83 -19.15
C LEU A 189 -15.06 -37.20 -20.27
N PRO A 190 -15.68 -36.87 -21.42
CA PRO A 190 -14.99 -36.32 -22.57
C PRO A 190 -14.63 -34.84 -22.35
N ALA A 191 -13.33 -34.53 -22.29
CA ALA A 191 -12.83 -33.18 -21.98
C ALA A 191 -12.87 -32.20 -23.16
N ASP A 192 -13.29 -32.63 -24.35
CA ASP A 192 -13.35 -31.84 -25.58
C ASP A 192 -14.64 -31.03 -25.75
N ASP A 193 -15.64 -31.24 -24.88
CA ASP A 193 -16.87 -30.45 -24.81
C ASP A 193 -17.05 -29.81 -23.40
N PRO A 194 -16.27 -28.77 -23.08
CA PRO A 194 -16.31 -28.13 -21.77
C PRO A 194 -17.62 -27.39 -21.50
N GLU A 195 -18.36 -26.99 -22.53
CA GLU A 195 -19.64 -26.29 -22.39
C GLU A 195 -20.72 -27.23 -21.85
N ALA A 196 -20.79 -28.46 -22.36
CA ALA A 196 -21.71 -29.47 -21.85
C ALA A 196 -21.40 -29.93 -20.42
N LEU A 197 -20.14 -29.78 -19.97
CA LEU A 197 -19.69 -30.15 -18.62
C LEU A 197 -19.72 -29.00 -17.61
N GLY A 198 -20.25 -27.83 -17.99
CA GLY A 198 -20.22 -26.63 -17.13
C GLY A 198 -20.98 -26.77 -15.79
N ALA A 199 -22.01 -27.63 -15.75
CA ALA A 199 -22.84 -27.86 -14.56
C ALA A 199 -22.41 -29.08 -13.72
N LEU A 200 -21.24 -29.67 -14.03
CA LEU A 200 -20.75 -30.87 -13.38
C LEU A 200 -20.69 -30.68 -11.85
N PRO A 201 -21.35 -31.54 -11.06
CA PRO A 201 -21.30 -31.39 -9.60
C PRO A 201 -19.89 -31.63 -9.09
N VAL A 202 -19.48 -30.85 -8.09
CA VAL A 202 -18.14 -30.93 -7.49
C VAL A 202 -18.28 -31.04 -5.97
N PRO A 203 -17.86 -32.16 -5.35
CA PRO A 203 -17.84 -32.30 -3.90
C PRO A 203 -16.73 -31.44 -3.31
N LEU A 204 -17.06 -30.71 -2.26
CA LEU A 204 -16.16 -29.84 -1.52
C LEU A 204 -15.66 -30.50 -0.24
N THR A 205 -14.62 -29.93 0.37
CA THR A 205 -14.06 -30.38 1.66
C THR A 205 -15.05 -30.23 2.82
N ASP A 206 -15.92 -29.22 2.77
CA ASP A 206 -16.99 -28.96 3.76
C ASP A 206 -18.22 -29.90 3.63
N GLY A 207 -18.12 -30.91 2.77
CA GLY A 207 -19.18 -31.89 2.51
C GLY A 207 -20.29 -31.42 1.57
N ARG A 208 -20.33 -30.14 1.17
CA ARG A 208 -21.28 -29.65 0.17
C ARG A 208 -20.90 -30.15 -1.22
N VAL A 209 -21.89 -30.25 -2.10
CA VAL A 209 -21.66 -30.50 -3.54
C VAL A 209 -22.18 -29.28 -4.30
N VAL A 210 -21.28 -28.55 -4.97
CA VAL A 210 -21.65 -27.39 -5.78
C VAL A 210 -21.94 -27.78 -7.22
N ARG A 211 -22.75 -26.99 -7.91
CA ARG A 211 -23.01 -27.18 -9.34
C ARG A 211 -21.99 -26.40 -10.17
N GLY A 212 -21.08 -27.13 -10.81
CA GLY A 212 -20.08 -26.59 -11.71
C GLY A 212 -18.71 -26.37 -11.05
N PRO A 213 -17.61 -26.60 -11.77
CA PRO A 213 -16.25 -26.43 -11.26
C PRO A 213 -15.77 -24.97 -11.22
N ARG A 214 -16.45 -24.06 -11.93
CA ARG A 214 -16.04 -22.64 -11.96
C ARG A 214 -16.16 -21.99 -10.59
N GLY A 215 -15.09 -21.32 -10.15
CA GLY A 215 -15.01 -20.73 -8.82
C GLY A 215 -14.81 -21.75 -7.70
N THR A 216 -14.38 -22.97 -8.02
CA THR A 216 -13.84 -23.93 -7.05
C THR A 216 -12.32 -23.94 -7.06
N LEU A 217 -11.71 -24.30 -5.94
CA LEU A 217 -10.26 -24.29 -5.73
C LEU A 217 -9.75 -25.73 -5.53
N ILE A 218 -8.67 -26.10 -6.22
CA ILE A 218 -7.96 -27.37 -5.98
C ILE A 218 -6.67 -27.06 -5.24
N LEU A 219 -6.59 -27.50 -3.97
CA LEU A 219 -5.42 -27.27 -3.14
C LEU A 219 -4.18 -28.05 -3.62
N THR A 220 -3.06 -27.36 -3.71
CA THR A 220 -1.74 -27.95 -3.98
C THR A 220 -0.76 -27.64 -2.85
N GLY A 221 -0.18 -28.70 -2.27
CA GLY A 221 0.83 -28.61 -1.20
C GLY A 221 0.29 -28.34 0.20
N ALA A 222 -1.04 -28.37 0.40
CA ALA A 222 -1.68 -28.03 1.67
C ALA A 222 -3.02 -28.77 1.90
N GLN A 223 -3.11 -30.02 1.47
CA GLN A 223 -4.36 -30.80 1.51
C GLN A 223 -4.83 -31.16 2.93
N GLU A 224 -3.97 -31.03 3.93
CA GLU A 224 -4.26 -31.35 5.33
C GLU A 224 -4.77 -30.13 6.14
N LEU A 225 -4.77 -28.94 5.54
CA LEU A 225 -5.21 -27.73 6.23
C LEU A 225 -6.73 -27.67 6.36
N ASP A 226 -7.21 -27.31 7.54
CA ASP A 226 -8.61 -27.00 7.79
C ASP A 226 -8.88 -25.52 7.43
N LEU A 227 -9.63 -25.31 6.36
CA LEU A 227 -9.94 -24.00 5.78
C LEU A 227 -11.45 -23.73 5.72
N GLU A 228 -12.26 -24.55 6.40
CA GLU A 228 -13.72 -24.45 6.36
C GLU A 228 -14.23 -23.07 6.81
N ALA A 229 -13.59 -22.51 7.84
CA ALA A 229 -13.92 -21.20 8.41
C ALA A 229 -13.77 -20.03 7.43
N LEU A 230 -12.99 -20.17 6.35
CA LEU A 230 -12.79 -19.13 5.33
C LEU A 230 -13.92 -19.12 4.27
N GLY A 231 -14.83 -20.08 4.30
CA GLY A 231 -15.97 -20.15 3.37
C GLY A 231 -15.60 -20.46 1.92
N LEU A 232 -14.38 -20.91 1.67
CA LEU A 232 -13.84 -21.20 0.34
C LEU A 232 -14.48 -22.46 -0.27
N ARG A 233 -14.60 -22.48 -1.61
CA ARG A 233 -15.13 -23.63 -2.35
C ARG A 233 -14.01 -24.60 -2.75
N ILE A 234 -13.40 -25.23 -1.76
CA ILE A 234 -12.27 -26.14 -1.97
C ILE A 234 -12.77 -27.52 -2.39
N VAL A 235 -12.29 -28.04 -3.52
CA VAL A 235 -12.61 -29.39 -4.01
C VAL A 235 -12.05 -30.43 -3.04
N HIS A 236 -12.87 -31.42 -2.69
CA HIS A 236 -12.43 -32.53 -1.84
C HIS A 236 -11.21 -33.25 -2.45
N PRO A 237 -10.14 -33.55 -1.68
CA PRO A 237 -8.89 -34.11 -2.22
C PRO A 237 -9.11 -35.41 -3.00
N ASP A 238 -9.98 -36.30 -2.54
CA ASP A 238 -10.32 -37.54 -3.23
C ASP A 238 -11.12 -37.35 -4.53
N ALA A 239 -11.71 -36.17 -4.76
CA ALA A 239 -12.41 -35.81 -6.00
C ALA A 239 -11.57 -34.93 -6.94
N ALA A 240 -10.44 -34.39 -6.47
CA ALA A 240 -9.60 -33.45 -7.22
C ALA A 240 -9.07 -34.07 -8.52
N HIS A 241 -9.41 -33.51 -9.68
CA HIS A 241 -9.07 -34.08 -10.98
C HIS A 241 -8.67 -33.02 -12.02
N PRO A 242 -7.69 -33.28 -12.91
CA PRO A 242 -7.27 -32.32 -13.95
C PRO A 242 -8.38 -31.84 -14.89
N LEU A 243 -9.46 -32.62 -15.04
CA LEU A 243 -10.64 -32.19 -15.79
C LEU A 243 -11.26 -30.91 -15.19
N LEU A 244 -11.35 -30.82 -13.86
CA LEU A 244 -11.97 -29.66 -13.20
C LEU A 244 -11.18 -28.37 -13.50
N LEU A 245 -9.85 -28.45 -13.55
CA LEU A 245 -8.99 -27.33 -13.97
C LEU A 245 -9.32 -26.88 -15.40
N ARG A 246 -9.51 -27.82 -16.33
CA ARG A 246 -9.91 -27.50 -17.71
C ARG A 246 -11.30 -26.87 -17.81
N LEU A 247 -12.19 -27.19 -16.87
CA LEU A 247 -13.55 -26.66 -16.81
C LEU A 247 -13.66 -25.33 -16.02
N GLY A 248 -12.56 -24.86 -15.45
CA GLY A 248 -12.46 -23.54 -14.81
C GLY A 248 -12.37 -23.54 -13.27
N ALA A 249 -12.06 -24.69 -12.65
CA ALA A 249 -11.52 -24.69 -11.29
C ALA A 249 -10.11 -24.06 -11.31
N ALA A 250 -9.76 -23.33 -10.25
CA ALA A 250 -8.43 -22.76 -10.10
C ALA A 250 -7.54 -23.65 -9.25
N GLU A 251 -6.25 -23.68 -9.55
CA GLU A 251 -5.24 -24.25 -8.66
C GLU A 251 -4.97 -23.27 -7.51
N ALA A 252 -4.91 -23.77 -6.28
CA ALA A 252 -4.76 -22.95 -5.08
C ALA A 252 -3.60 -23.45 -4.21
N THR A 253 -2.54 -22.66 -4.15
CA THR A 253 -1.45 -22.78 -3.17
C THR A 253 -1.84 -22.04 -1.88
N PRO A 254 -1.17 -22.29 -0.72
CA PRO A 254 -1.40 -21.51 0.50
C PRO A 254 -1.36 -19.99 0.28
N ARG A 255 -0.41 -19.54 -0.54
CA ARG A 255 -0.27 -18.12 -0.87
C ARG A 255 -1.47 -17.57 -1.64
N THR A 256 -1.90 -18.26 -2.70
CA THR A 256 -3.05 -17.81 -3.50
C THR A 256 -4.36 -17.88 -2.71
N VAL A 257 -4.44 -18.75 -1.69
CA VAL A 257 -5.58 -18.77 -0.75
C VAL A 257 -5.56 -17.54 0.16
N LEU A 258 -4.40 -17.13 0.68
CA LEU A 258 -4.28 -15.88 1.44
C LEU A 258 -4.69 -14.67 0.60
N GLU A 259 -4.35 -14.66 -0.70
CA GLU A 259 -4.72 -13.58 -1.62
C GLU A 259 -6.21 -13.58 -2.05
N ASP A 260 -6.97 -14.62 -1.71
CA ASP A 260 -8.38 -14.74 -2.07
C ASP A 260 -9.26 -13.69 -1.35
N PRO A 261 -10.21 -13.03 -2.04
CA PRO A 261 -11.09 -12.05 -1.44
C PRO A 261 -11.91 -12.55 -0.25
N LEU A 262 -12.30 -13.82 -0.23
CA LEU A 262 -13.05 -14.40 0.91
C LEU A 262 -12.16 -14.58 2.14
N THR A 263 -10.89 -14.95 1.94
CA THR A 263 -9.92 -15.01 3.05
C THR A 263 -9.69 -13.61 3.63
N ARG A 264 -9.54 -12.58 2.78
CA ARG A 264 -9.41 -11.20 3.24
C ARG A 264 -10.64 -10.72 4.02
N ALA A 265 -11.84 -11.01 3.52
CA ALA A 265 -13.09 -10.69 4.22
C ALA A 265 -13.18 -11.40 5.58
N ALA A 266 -12.83 -12.69 5.64
CA ALA A 266 -12.86 -13.45 6.89
C ALA A 266 -11.90 -12.90 7.95
N VAL A 267 -10.72 -12.41 7.54
CA VAL A 267 -9.77 -11.76 8.44
C VAL A 267 -10.31 -10.43 8.95
N SER A 268 -10.78 -9.56 8.05
CA SER A 268 -11.29 -8.23 8.42
C SER A 268 -12.51 -8.31 9.34
N GLU A 269 -13.40 -9.29 9.12
CA GLU A 269 -14.58 -9.52 9.96
C GLU A 269 -14.29 -10.37 11.22
N SER A 270 -13.04 -10.84 11.40
CA SER A 270 -12.73 -11.81 12.46
C SER A 270 -12.91 -11.25 13.86
N LEU A 271 -12.59 -9.96 14.10
CA LEU A 271 -12.71 -9.34 15.42
C LEU A 271 -14.15 -9.26 15.92
N ASP A 272 -15.10 -9.03 15.01
CA ASP A 272 -16.54 -8.98 15.29
C ASP A 272 -17.20 -10.37 15.29
N SER A 273 -16.45 -11.42 14.93
CA SER A 273 -16.96 -12.79 14.92
C SER A 273 -17.20 -13.31 16.34
N PRO A 274 -18.32 -14.00 16.62
CA PRO A 274 -18.54 -14.65 17.91
C PRO A 274 -17.56 -15.80 18.18
N ASP A 275 -16.89 -16.32 17.15
CA ASP A 275 -15.86 -17.36 17.25
C ASP A 275 -14.76 -17.12 16.19
N PRO A 276 -13.72 -16.32 16.49
CA PRO A 276 -12.63 -16.03 15.56
C PRO A 276 -11.58 -17.14 15.47
N GLU A 277 -11.56 -18.05 16.44
CA GLU A 277 -10.52 -19.05 16.60
C GLU A 277 -10.34 -19.97 15.37
N PRO A 278 -11.40 -20.44 14.68
CA PRO A 278 -11.25 -21.22 13.46
C PRO A 278 -10.60 -20.44 12.31
N VAL A 279 -10.90 -19.15 12.17
CA VAL A 279 -10.29 -18.27 11.15
C VAL A 279 -8.82 -18.03 11.48
N ALA A 280 -8.51 -17.70 12.74
CA ALA A 280 -7.13 -17.54 13.20
C ALA A 280 -6.28 -18.78 12.92
N ARG A 281 -6.77 -19.98 13.28
CA ARG A 281 -6.08 -21.24 13.02
C ARG A 281 -5.83 -21.46 11.53
N ALA A 282 -6.85 -21.27 10.70
CA ALA A 282 -6.75 -21.44 9.24
C ALA A 282 -5.70 -20.50 8.64
N VAL A 283 -5.73 -19.20 9.01
CA VAL A 283 -4.81 -18.18 8.50
C VAL A 283 -3.38 -18.41 8.98
N LEU A 284 -3.16 -18.68 10.27
CA LEU A 284 -1.83 -18.96 10.81
C LEU A 284 -1.21 -20.21 10.17
N SER A 285 -2.00 -21.27 9.95
CA SER A 285 -1.55 -22.47 9.23
C SER A 285 -1.24 -22.19 7.76
N LEU A 286 -2.00 -21.33 7.08
CA LEU A 286 -1.72 -20.90 5.71
C LEU A 286 -0.42 -20.09 5.63
N VAL A 287 -0.21 -19.14 6.55
CA VAL A 287 1.00 -18.30 6.64
C VAL A 287 2.23 -19.16 6.89
N GLN A 288 2.12 -20.13 7.80
CA GLN A 288 3.17 -21.11 8.06
C GLN A 288 3.48 -21.96 6.80
N ALA A 289 2.46 -22.46 6.10
CA ALA A 289 2.62 -23.27 4.89
C ALA A 289 3.15 -22.45 3.69
N ALA A 290 2.79 -21.17 3.59
CA ALA A 290 3.27 -20.24 2.58
C ALA A 290 4.70 -19.72 2.87
N THR A 291 5.22 -19.94 4.09
CA THR A 291 6.49 -19.40 4.57
C THR A 291 6.60 -17.88 4.38
N LEU A 292 5.50 -17.17 4.70
CA LEU A 292 5.39 -15.73 4.49
C LEU A 292 6.43 -14.97 5.33
N ALA A 293 7.02 -13.92 4.75
CA ALA A 293 7.88 -13.02 5.50
C ALA A 293 7.06 -11.95 6.25
N PRO A 294 7.53 -11.45 7.41
CA PRO A 294 6.94 -10.29 8.06
C PRO A 294 6.77 -9.10 7.11
N GLY A 295 5.60 -8.46 7.15
CA GLY A 295 5.26 -7.30 6.31
C GLY A 295 4.90 -7.61 4.85
N GLU A 296 4.92 -8.87 4.42
CA GLU A 296 4.62 -9.22 3.03
C GLU A 296 3.13 -9.08 2.66
N LEU A 297 2.23 -9.34 3.61
CA LEU A 297 0.78 -9.10 3.49
C LEU A 297 0.28 -8.29 4.69
N PRO A 298 0.44 -6.95 4.68
CA PRO A 298 0.16 -6.10 5.85
C PRO A 298 -1.27 -6.18 6.39
N TRP A 299 -2.27 -6.42 5.53
CA TRP A 299 -3.67 -6.56 5.90
C TRP A 299 -3.96 -7.75 6.85
N LEU A 300 -3.01 -8.70 7.01
CA LEU A 300 -3.14 -9.76 8.00
C LEU A 300 -3.11 -9.25 9.44
N ALA A 301 -2.64 -8.01 9.67
CA ALA A 301 -2.63 -7.35 10.97
C ALA A 301 -4.04 -7.19 11.58
N GLU A 302 -5.09 -7.24 10.77
CA GLU A 302 -6.49 -7.21 11.23
C GLU A 302 -6.96 -8.55 11.84
N LEU A 303 -6.18 -9.63 11.71
CA LEU A 303 -6.58 -10.95 12.20
C LEU A 303 -6.79 -10.94 13.72
N ALA A 304 -7.99 -11.29 14.17
CA ALA A 304 -8.30 -11.39 15.58
C ALA A 304 -7.58 -12.59 16.21
N LEU A 305 -6.73 -12.28 17.19
CA LEU A 305 -5.95 -13.22 17.96
C LEU A 305 -6.17 -13.00 19.46
N ARG A 306 -5.97 -14.04 20.26
CA ARG A 306 -6.11 -13.96 21.72
C ARG A 306 -4.86 -13.41 22.38
N GLY A 307 -5.07 -12.50 23.32
CA GLY A 307 -4.04 -12.04 24.26
C GLY A 307 -3.87 -12.99 25.45
N THR A 308 -2.80 -12.77 26.24
CA THR A 308 -2.53 -13.50 27.50
C THR A 308 -3.57 -13.21 28.60
N ASP A 309 -4.33 -12.13 28.48
CA ASP A 309 -5.49 -11.77 29.30
C ASP A 309 -6.78 -12.50 28.90
N GLY A 310 -6.77 -13.18 27.75
CA GLY A 310 -7.91 -13.92 27.19
C GLY A 310 -8.84 -13.09 26.31
N GLU A 311 -8.60 -11.78 26.19
CA GLU A 311 -9.33 -10.89 25.30
C GLU A 311 -8.85 -11.02 23.85
N LEU A 312 -9.62 -10.46 22.92
CA LEU A 312 -9.34 -10.50 21.49
C LEU A 312 -8.77 -9.16 21.03
N TYR A 313 -7.71 -9.23 20.23
CA TYR A 313 -7.02 -8.07 19.65
C TYR A 313 -6.77 -8.35 18.16
N PRO A 314 -6.76 -7.31 17.31
CA PRO A 314 -6.07 -7.40 16.02
C PRO A 314 -4.63 -7.86 16.22
N ALA A 315 -4.11 -8.68 15.31
CA ALA A 315 -2.73 -9.14 15.37
C ALA A 315 -1.73 -7.97 15.41
N GLY A 316 -2.02 -6.88 14.69
CA GLY A 316 -1.25 -5.63 14.70
C GLY A 316 -1.25 -4.87 16.04
N GLU A 317 -2.11 -5.25 16.98
CA GLU A 317 -2.20 -4.70 18.34
C GLU A 317 -1.74 -5.70 19.41
N LEU A 318 -1.07 -6.78 19.00
CA LEU A 318 -0.44 -7.73 19.91
C LEU A 318 1.07 -7.59 19.88
N LEU A 319 1.66 -7.58 21.07
CA LEU A 319 3.10 -7.63 21.28
C LEU A 319 3.56 -9.09 21.45
N LEU A 320 4.73 -9.41 20.93
CA LEU A 320 5.46 -10.60 21.38
C LEU A 320 5.94 -10.37 22.82
N GLY A 321 5.62 -11.28 23.74
CA GLY A 321 5.86 -11.08 25.17
C GLY A 321 7.33 -10.90 25.57
N ASP A 322 8.26 -11.53 24.84
CA ASP A 322 9.71 -11.38 25.00
C ASP A 322 10.33 -10.50 23.88
N GLY A 323 9.50 -9.80 23.11
CA GLY A 323 9.90 -8.98 21.97
C GLY A 323 10.52 -7.64 22.35
N ALA A 324 11.19 -7.01 21.40
CA ALA A 324 11.92 -5.77 21.65
C ALA A 324 11.00 -4.60 22.05
N LEU A 325 9.82 -4.48 21.44
CA LEU A 325 8.86 -3.40 21.67
C LEU A 325 8.16 -3.53 23.03
N ALA A 326 7.86 -4.76 23.48
CA ALA A 326 7.12 -5.00 24.73
C ALA A 326 7.82 -4.40 25.96
N GLY A 327 9.15 -4.33 25.97
CA GLY A 327 9.92 -3.71 27.04
C GLY A 327 10.03 -2.17 26.96
N LEU A 328 9.62 -1.57 25.85
CA LEU A 328 9.77 -0.13 25.59
C LEU A 328 8.51 0.68 25.93
N LEU A 329 7.33 0.05 25.87
CA LEU A 329 6.05 0.73 26.00
C LEU A 329 5.62 0.92 27.46
N GLU A 330 4.72 1.87 27.69
CA GLU A 330 4.02 2.00 28.95
C GLU A 330 3.14 0.78 29.26
N GLY A 331 3.10 0.38 30.53
CA GLY A 331 2.45 -0.87 30.97
C GLY A 331 0.92 -0.88 30.89
N ASP A 332 0.28 0.28 30.71
CA ASP A 332 -1.19 0.45 30.59
C ASP A 332 -1.60 0.88 29.15
N SER A 333 -0.81 0.53 28.13
CA SER A 333 -1.11 0.83 26.72
C SER A 333 -2.30 0.01 26.17
N HIS A 334 -2.78 0.34 24.97
CA HIS A 334 -3.87 -0.38 24.30
C HIS A 334 -3.44 -1.76 23.76
N PHE A 335 -2.14 -2.03 23.71
CA PHE A 335 -1.59 -3.28 23.19
C PHE A 335 -1.83 -4.47 24.12
N GLY A 336 -2.27 -5.59 23.55
CA GLY A 336 -2.24 -6.88 24.21
C GLY A 336 -0.89 -7.58 24.06
N VAL A 337 -0.64 -8.65 24.83
CA VAL A 337 0.50 -9.55 24.62
C VAL A 337 -0.03 -10.86 24.06
N ALA A 338 0.52 -11.35 22.94
CA ALA A 338 0.05 -12.56 22.27
C ALA A 338 0.02 -13.77 23.22
N ALA A 339 -1.06 -14.55 23.18
CA ALA A 339 -1.21 -15.75 24.00
C ALA A 339 -0.05 -16.74 23.77
N ARG A 340 0.44 -17.34 24.85
CA ARG A 340 1.63 -18.22 24.80
C ARG A 340 1.40 -19.49 24.00
N GLU A 341 0.16 -19.95 23.92
CA GLU A 341 -0.25 -21.11 23.14
C GLU A 341 0.00 -20.88 21.64
N LEU A 342 -0.28 -19.67 21.14
CA LEU A 342 -0.05 -19.30 19.74
C LEU A 342 1.44 -19.34 19.39
N GLU A 343 2.28 -18.80 20.27
CA GLU A 343 3.74 -18.83 20.09
C GLU A 343 4.29 -20.26 20.12
N GLN A 344 3.77 -21.12 21.00
CA GLN A 344 4.18 -22.52 21.11
C GLN A 344 3.78 -23.34 19.88
N GLU A 345 2.62 -23.07 19.29
CA GLU A 345 2.09 -23.81 18.16
C GLU A 345 2.69 -23.35 16.81
N TYR A 346 2.76 -22.03 16.58
CA TYR A 346 3.14 -21.47 15.30
C TYR A 346 4.54 -20.84 15.25
N GLY A 347 5.07 -20.43 16.42
CA GLY A 347 6.34 -19.73 16.54
C GLY A 347 6.27 -18.23 16.21
N THR A 348 7.24 -17.46 16.72
CA THR A 348 7.26 -15.99 16.58
C THR A 348 7.24 -15.51 15.14
N ARG A 349 7.94 -16.20 14.22
CA ARG A 349 8.00 -15.81 12.80
C ARG A 349 6.65 -15.80 12.10
N VAL A 350 5.75 -16.72 12.46
CA VAL A 350 4.40 -16.77 11.88
C VAL A 350 3.54 -15.66 12.46
N LEU A 351 3.68 -15.39 13.76
CA LEU A 351 3.00 -14.29 14.44
C LEU A 351 3.44 -12.93 13.88
N GLU A 352 4.74 -12.71 13.69
CA GLU A 352 5.28 -11.52 13.01
C GLU A 352 4.75 -11.39 11.57
N ALA A 353 4.60 -12.52 10.86
CA ALA A 353 4.07 -12.54 9.49
C ALA A 353 2.58 -12.17 9.39
N VAL A 354 1.79 -12.38 10.45
CA VAL A 354 0.41 -11.86 10.55
C VAL A 354 0.33 -10.50 11.22
N GLY A 355 1.45 -9.88 11.60
CA GLY A 355 1.49 -8.51 12.12
C GLY A 355 1.67 -8.38 13.64
N VAL A 356 1.85 -9.48 14.39
CA VAL A 356 2.20 -9.39 15.83
C VAL A 356 3.57 -8.72 15.98
N LEU A 357 3.63 -7.74 16.87
CA LEU A 357 4.71 -6.78 16.97
C LEU A 357 5.89 -7.31 17.81
N ASP A 358 7.05 -7.45 17.19
CA ASP A 358 8.35 -7.55 17.88
C ASP A 358 9.02 -6.17 18.03
N GLY A 359 8.83 -5.29 17.04
CA GLY A 359 9.38 -3.94 16.99
C GLY A 359 8.30 -2.93 16.64
N PHE A 360 8.68 -1.65 16.50
CA PHE A 360 7.77 -0.62 16.03
C PHE A 360 7.12 -1.01 14.70
N ALA A 361 5.79 -0.89 14.65
CA ALA A 361 5.05 -0.96 13.40
C ALA A 361 5.32 0.29 12.56
N VAL A 362 5.31 0.08 11.24
CA VAL A 362 5.52 1.15 10.26
C VAL A 362 4.30 1.19 9.36
N VAL A 363 3.62 2.33 9.36
CA VAL A 363 2.61 2.67 8.35
C VAL A 363 3.36 2.94 7.05
N ASN A 364 2.97 2.27 5.98
CA ASN A 364 3.46 2.53 4.63
C ASN A 364 2.27 2.75 3.73
N ASP A 365 2.28 3.83 2.98
CA ASP A 365 1.27 4.14 1.97
C ASP A 365 1.92 4.71 0.71
N SER A 366 1.20 4.70 -0.40
CA SER A 366 1.67 5.12 -1.71
C SER A 366 0.69 6.06 -2.36
N ASP A 367 1.21 7.05 -3.09
CA ASP A 367 0.41 8.07 -3.77
C ASP A 367 -0.53 8.83 -2.81
N VAL A 368 -0.03 9.18 -1.61
CA VAL A 368 -0.77 9.89 -0.56
C VAL A 368 -0.98 11.34 -0.97
N LEU A 369 -2.24 11.78 -1.03
CA LEU A 369 -2.58 13.18 -1.19
C LEU A 369 -2.43 13.87 0.17
N HIS A 370 -1.56 14.88 0.26
CA HIS A 370 -1.29 15.62 1.49
C HIS A 370 -2.39 16.66 1.74
N ASP A 371 -3.59 16.18 2.08
CA ASP A 371 -4.66 16.96 2.69
C ASP A 371 -5.25 16.21 3.90
N HIS A 372 -6.05 16.89 4.73
CA HIS A 372 -6.59 16.30 5.96
C HIS A 372 -7.66 15.23 5.73
N ASP A 373 -8.23 15.13 4.52
CA ASP A 373 -9.28 14.15 4.24
C ASP A 373 -8.66 12.80 3.79
N ASP A 374 -7.55 12.83 3.05
CA ASP A 374 -6.87 11.65 2.52
C ASP A 374 -5.66 11.20 3.37
N CYS A 375 -5.03 12.10 4.13
CA CYS A 375 -3.91 11.78 5.03
C CYS A 375 -4.40 11.48 6.47
N ASP A 376 -5.08 10.34 6.64
CA ASP A 376 -5.63 9.86 7.91
C ASP A 376 -5.13 8.43 8.22
N HIS A 377 -3.94 8.35 8.79
CA HIS A 377 -3.28 7.10 9.16
C HIS A 377 -3.39 6.77 10.65
N ASP A 378 -4.18 7.55 11.41
CA ASP A 378 -4.35 7.46 12.86
C ASP A 378 -3.01 7.58 13.61
N LEU A 379 -2.19 8.54 13.21
CA LEU A 379 -0.89 8.84 13.82
C LEU A 379 -1.00 10.04 14.79
N ASP A 380 -0.29 9.98 15.92
CA ASP A 380 -0.29 11.05 16.93
C ASP A 380 0.23 12.40 16.41
N GLY A 381 -0.68 13.36 16.24
CA GLY A 381 -0.32 14.69 15.73
C GLY A 381 -0.05 14.72 14.21
N GLU A 382 -0.66 13.80 13.45
CA GLU A 382 -0.58 13.79 11.98
C GLU A 382 -1.02 15.10 11.34
N ASP A 383 -2.14 15.67 11.78
CA ASP A 383 -2.65 16.96 11.30
C ASP A 383 -1.63 18.08 11.49
N ASP A 384 -1.00 18.15 12.67
CA ASP A 384 0.01 19.15 13.00
C ASP A 384 1.28 18.97 12.14
N TRP A 385 1.65 17.72 11.82
CA TRP A 385 2.74 17.43 10.89
C TRP A 385 2.39 17.86 9.48
N LEU A 386 1.17 17.58 9.02
CA LEU A 386 0.71 17.93 7.69
C LEU A 386 0.70 19.45 7.50
N ASP A 387 0.10 20.18 8.45
CA ASP A 387 0.13 21.65 8.49
C ASP A 387 1.57 22.17 8.43
N HIS A 388 2.46 21.60 9.25
CA HIS A 388 3.88 21.96 9.23
C HIS A 388 4.51 21.73 7.85
N VAL A 389 4.24 20.60 7.19
CA VAL A 389 4.77 20.32 5.85
C VAL A 389 4.22 21.29 4.82
N LEU A 390 2.91 21.59 4.85
CA LEU A 390 2.28 22.52 3.91
C LEU A 390 2.83 23.95 4.06
N ASP A 391 3.12 24.40 5.28
CA ASP A 391 3.77 25.69 5.55
C ASP A 391 5.20 25.81 4.96
N LEU A 392 5.87 24.68 4.71
CA LEU A 392 7.20 24.65 4.09
C LEU A 392 7.16 24.77 2.57
N LEU A 393 6.00 24.54 1.95
CA LEU A 393 5.85 24.48 0.50
C LEU A 393 5.51 25.86 -0.08
N PRO A 394 5.86 26.12 -1.34
CA PRO A 394 5.31 27.28 -2.05
C PRO A 394 3.79 27.20 -2.10
N GLU A 395 3.09 28.32 -2.32
CA GLU A 395 1.65 28.29 -2.56
C GLU A 395 1.31 27.36 -3.73
N LEU A 396 0.52 26.33 -3.48
CA LEU A 396 0.07 25.34 -4.48
C LEU A 396 -1.43 25.49 -4.76
N ASP A 397 -1.83 25.30 -6.02
CA ASP A 397 -3.24 25.31 -6.43
C ASP A 397 -4.00 24.03 -6.02
N VAL A 398 -3.27 22.93 -5.77
CA VAL A 398 -3.78 21.63 -5.38
C VAL A 398 -2.88 21.00 -4.31
N PRO A 399 -3.42 20.14 -3.42
CA PRO A 399 -2.59 19.43 -2.46
C PRO A 399 -1.53 18.57 -3.18
N PRO A 400 -0.30 18.51 -2.66
CA PRO A 400 0.76 17.73 -3.27
C PRO A 400 0.56 16.23 -3.01
N VAL A 401 1.16 15.39 -3.87
CA VAL A 401 1.11 13.93 -3.72
C VAL A 401 2.50 13.41 -3.34
N VAL A 402 2.55 12.56 -2.32
CA VAL A 402 3.76 11.86 -1.90
C VAL A 402 3.71 10.41 -2.41
N PRO A 403 4.64 10.02 -3.31
CA PRO A 403 4.62 8.68 -3.91
C PRO A 403 4.80 7.54 -2.91
N GLU A 404 5.60 7.77 -1.86
CA GLU A 404 5.89 6.80 -0.81
C GLU A 404 5.89 7.50 0.54
N PHE A 405 4.94 7.13 1.40
CA PHE A 405 4.84 7.59 2.78
C PHE A 405 5.26 6.46 3.73
N SER A 406 6.05 6.79 4.75
CA SER A 406 6.49 5.84 5.76
C SER A 406 6.62 6.51 7.13
N ALA A 407 5.91 5.97 8.12
CA ALA A 407 5.83 6.54 9.45
C ALA A 407 5.83 5.45 10.53
N VAL A 408 6.53 5.70 11.62
CA VAL A 408 6.47 4.84 12.81
C VAL A 408 5.28 5.27 13.67
N ARG A 409 4.42 4.30 14.03
CA ARG A 409 3.28 4.52 14.93
C ARG A 409 3.63 4.36 16.40
N ASP A 410 2.74 4.85 17.25
CA ASP A 410 2.72 4.65 18.71
C ASP A 410 3.98 5.15 19.43
N LEU A 411 4.59 6.21 18.91
CA LEU A 411 5.77 6.84 19.49
C LEU A 411 5.45 7.47 20.85
N GLU A 412 4.23 7.95 21.03
CA GLU A 412 3.70 8.56 22.25
C GLU A 412 3.59 7.55 23.41
N LEU A 413 3.56 6.25 23.12
CA LEU A 413 3.45 5.19 24.12
C LEU A 413 4.81 4.71 24.67
N VAL A 414 5.92 5.29 24.19
CA VAL A 414 7.28 4.88 24.57
C VAL A 414 7.67 5.41 25.96
N ALA A 415 8.00 4.49 26.86
CA ALA A 415 8.54 4.77 28.19
C ALA A 415 10.09 4.81 28.23
N ASP A 416 10.77 3.95 27.47
CA ASP A 416 12.26 3.88 27.43
C ASP A 416 12.81 4.43 26.10
N TRP A 417 12.94 5.76 26.03
CA TRP A 417 13.45 6.46 24.85
C TRP A 417 14.89 6.10 24.44
N PRO A 418 15.87 5.96 25.36
CA PRO A 418 17.20 5.50 24.98
C PRO A 418 17.21 4.16 24.23
N ALA A 419 16.42 3.19 24.69
CA ALA A 419 16.31 1.90 24.03
C ALA A 419 15.51 1.99 22.72
N ALA A 420 14.44 2.79 22.67
CA ALA A 420 13.66 3.03 21.46
C ALA A 420 14.49 3.68 20.34
N LEU A 421 15.28 4.71 20.64
CA LEU A 421 16.17 5.36 19.66
C LEU A 421 17.24 4.38 19.13
N ALA A 422 17.75 3.48 19.96
CA ALA A 422 18.67 2.44 19.51
C ALA A 422 18.04 1.44 18.51
N LEU A 423 16.72 1.27 18.56
CA LEU A 423 15.93 0.48 17.61
C LEU A 423 15.62 1.29 16.33
N LEU A 424 15.08 2.51 16.49
CA LEU A 424 14.67 3.39 15.38
C LEU A 424 15.83 3.77 14.44
N THR A 425 17.05 3.83 14.95
CA THR A 425 18.24 4.19 14.16
C THR A 425 18.77 3.06 13.27
N ARG A 426 18.22 1.84 13.37
CA ARG A 426 18.64 0.66 12.60
C ARG A 426 17.71 0.41 11.40
N PRO A 427 18.22 -0.12 10.26
CA PRO A 427 17.36 -0.59 9.18
C PRO A 427 16.43 -1.73 9.64
N PRO A 428 15.17 -1.79 9.14
CA PRO A 428 14.58 -0.86 8.17
C PRO A 428 14.03 0.44 8.77
N LEU A 429 13.81 0.52 10.09
CA LEU A 429 13.15 1.66 10.76
C LEU A 429 13.83 3.01 10.49
N ARG A 430 15.16 3.01 10.33
CA ARG A 430 15.91 4.23 9.97
C ARG A 430 15.37 4.91 8.70
N GLY A 431 14.77 4.15 7.78
CA GLY A 431 14.17 4.69 6.56
C GLY A 431 13.05 5.70 6.86
N ALA A 432 12.28 5.50 7.92
CA ALA A 432 11.20 6.40 8.33
C ALA A 432 11.69 7.76 8.87
N LEU A 433 13.00 7.91 9.13
CA LEU A 433 13.63 9.17 9.54
C LEU A 433 14.15 10.00 8.36
N LEU A 434 14.19 9.42 7.15
CA LEU A 434 14.69 10.13 5.98
C LEU A 434 13.71 11.24 5.59
N PRO A 435 14.21 12.43 5.21
CA PRO A 435 13.34 13.51 4.76
C PRO A 435 12.60 13.12 3.48
N LEU A 436 11.39 13.67 3.34
CA LEU A 436 10.57 13.54 2.15
C LEU A 436 10.93 14.64 1.15
N ARG A 437 10.66 14.40 -0.14
CA ARG A 437 10.81 15.41 -1.18
C ARG A 437 9.47 15.68 -1.85
N VAL A 438 8.89 16.83 -1.56
CA VAL A 438 7.54 17.24 -1.98
C VAL A 438 7.68 18.49 -2.84
N GLU A 439 7.20 18.45 -4.10
CA GLU A 439 7.35 19.55 -5.07
C GLU A 439 8.79 20.10 -5.21
N GLY A 440 9.79 19.23 -5.03
CA GLY A 440 11.21 19.59 -5.10
C GLY A 440 11.78 20.26 -3.85
N VAL A 441 10.96 20.50 -2.82
CA VAL A 441 11.34 20.95 -1.48
C VAL A 441 11.60 19.72 -0.60
N GLU A 442 12.65 19.77 0.21
CA GLU A 442 12.93 18.75 1.21
C GLU A 442 12.21 19.10 2.51
N VAL A 443 11.38 18.19 3.02
CA VAL A 443 10.56 18.36 4.23
C VAL A 443 10.80 17.19 5.19
N PRO A 444 10.64 17.36 6.50
CA PRO A 444 10.84 16.26 7.45
C PRO A 444 9.78 15.17 7.24
N SER A 445 10.17 13.90 7.38
CA SER A 445 9.19 12.81 7.53
C SER A 445 8.41 12.98 8.83
N TYR A 446 7.22 12.38 8.89
CA TYR A 446 6.39 12.36 10.09
C TYR A 446 7.19 11.92 11.33
N THR A 447 7.89 10.78 11.25
CA THR A 447 8.66 10.23 12.38
C THR A 447 9.76 11.20 12.84
N ALA A 448 10.49 11.81 11.90
CA ALA A 448 11.55 12.76 12.24
C ALA A 448 11.00 14.04 12.87
N TRP A 449 9.89 14.56 12.32
CA TRP A 449 9.18 15.72 12.86
C TRP A 449 8.63 15.43 14.27
N TRP A 450 7.98 14.29 14.48
CA TRP A 450 7.41 13.92 15.77
C TRP A 450 8.50 13.88 16.83
N LEU A 451 9.60 13.17 16.56
CA LEU A 451 10.75 13.07 17.46
C LEU A 451 11.38 14.44 17.75
N ALA A 452 11.47 15.32 16.75
CA ALA A 452 12.04 16.67 16.90
C ALA A 452 11.26 17.55 17.89
N ASN A 453 9.94 17.33 18.00
CA ASN A 453 9.03 18.13 18.82
C ASN A 453 8.75 17.53 20.21
N HIS A 454 9.21 16.30 20.48
CA HIS A 454 8.99 15.58 21.73
C HIS A 454 10.26 15.43 22.59
N ARG A 455 10.09 15.26 23.90
CA ARG A 455 11.19 15.18 24.88
C ARG A 455 11.83 13.79 24.93
N VAL A 456 12.48 13.40 23.83
CA VAL A 456 12.99 12.03 23.62
C VAL A 456 14.46 11.84 23.98
N LEU A 457 15.19 12.91 24.34
CA LEU A 457 16.61 12.86 24.70
C LEU A 457 16.84 13.43 26.10
N ASP A 458 16.93 12.58 27.11
CA ASP A 458 17.12 12.96 28.53
C ASP A 458 16.13 14.04 29.01
N GLY A 459 14.87 13.93 28.56
CA GLY A 459 13.81 14.88 28.90
C GLY A 459 13.87 16.22 28.13
N LYS A 460 14.72 16.33 27.11
CA LYS A 460 14.83 17.48 26.21
C LYS A 460 14.39 17.13 24.80
N ARG A 461 13.98 18.15 24.05
CA ARG A 461 13.68 18.02 22.62
C ARG A 461 14.97 17.99 21.81
N PRO A 462 15.07 17.20 20.73
CA PRO A 462 16.25 17.21 19.86
C PRO A 462 16.64 18.61 19.37
N ARG A 463 15.68 19.47 19.05
CA ARG A 463 15.93 20.86 18.61
C ARG A 463 16.60 21.75 19.67
N GLU A 464 16.53 21.38 20.94
CA GLU A 464 17.21 22.09 22.05
C GLU A 464 18.68 21.64 22.22
N LEU A 465 19.13 20.71 21.39
CA LEU A 465 20.42 20.04 21.51
C LEU A 465 21.27 20.24 20.27
N ARG A 466 22.58 20.12 20.46
CA ARG A 466 23.57 20.03 19.38
C ARG A 466 24.37 18.74 19.51
N LEU A 467 24.99 18.29 18.42
CA LEU A 467 25.89 17.15 18.47
C LEU A 467 27.13 17.47 19.33
N PRO A 468 27.67 16.49 20.08
CA PRO A 468 28.97 16.64 20.73
C PRO A 468 30.06 16.94 19.69
N GLY A 469 30.73 18.09 19.82
CA GLY A 469 31.73 18.52 18.84
C GLY A 469 31.17 19.17 17.57
N ALA A 470 29.88 19.53 17.57
CA ALA A 470 29.25 20.41 16.59
C ALA A 470 29.98 21.76 16.44
N ASP A 471 29.50 22.58 15.50
CA ASP A 471 30.01 23.93 15.22
C ASP A 471 30.24 24.74 16.52
N PRO A 472 31.48 25.25 16.75
CA PRO A 472 31.80 26.06 17.92
C PRO A 472 30.90 27.29 18.10
N LEU A 473 30.28 27.82 17.04
CA LEU A 473 29.35 28.95 17.14
C LEU A 473 28.04 28.60 17.83
N LEU A 474 27.67 27.32 17.90
CA LEU A 474 26.49 26.82 18.60
C LEU A 474 26.76 26.50 20.08
N GLN A 475 28.03 26.52 20.50
CA GLN A 475 28.43 26.25 21.88
C GLN A 475 27.79 27.28 22.84
N GLY A 476 27.15 26.78 23.89
CA GLY A 476 26.50 27.64 24.90
C GLY A 476 25.11 28.14 24.50
N LEU A 477 24.77 28.10 23.21
CA LEU A 477 23.41 28.35 22.71
C LEU A 477 22.53 27.10 22.90
N TYR A 478 23.09 25.92 22.61
CA TYR A 478 22.41 24.62 22.73
C TYR A 478 23.17 23.69 23.65
N ALA A 479 22.45 22.79 24.34
CA ALA A 479 23.07 21.77 25.18
C ALA A 479 23.60 20.59 24.33
N ASP A 480 24.57 19.84 24.86
CA ASP A 480 25.07 18.64 24.15
C ASP A 480 24.05 17.51 24.19
N ALA A 481 23.84 16.89 23.02
CA ALA A 481 23.09 15.64 22.92
C ALA A 481 23.85 14.49 23.60
N PRO A 482 23.15 13.46 24.10
CA PRO A 482 23.78 12.28 24.67
C PRO A 482 24.73 11.60 23.66
N GLY A 483 25.89 11.16 24.15
CA GLY A 483 26.87 10.43 23.34
C GLY A 483 26.48 8.97 23.11
N GLY A 484 27.06 8.33 22.09
CA GLY A 484 26.87 6.90 21.80
C GLY A 484 25.65 6.58 20.93
N LEU A 485 24.92 7.59 20.48
CA LEU A 485 23.85 7.50 19.49
C LEU A 485 24.37 7.82 18.08
N ASP A 486 23.62 7.41 17.07
CA ASP A 486 23.95 7.67 15.66
C ASP A 486 23.79 9.16 15.32
N GLU A 487 24.92 9.85 15.10
CA GLU A 487 24.96 11.29 14.81
C GLU A 487 24.14 11.68 13.57
N GLY A 488 24.10 10.82 12.55
CA GLY A 488 23.32 11.07 11.34
C GLY A 488 21.82 11.02 11.60
N ALA A 489 21.37 10.07 12.43
CA ALA A 489 19.96 10.00 12.83
C ALA A 489 19.58 11.14 13.80
N LEU A 490 20.50 11.52 14.70
CA LEU A 490 20.30 12.70 15.56
C LEU A 490 20.11 13.97 14.72
N GLY A 491 20.88 14.15 13.64
CA GLY A 491 20.68 15.23 12.70
C GLY A 491 19.29 15.20 12.03
N MET A 492 18.83 14.02 11.60
CA MET A 492 17.50 13.84 10.98
C MET A 492 16.35 14.25 11.91
N ILE A 493 16.45 13.93 13.21
CA ILE A 493 15.43 14.31 14.21
C ILE A 493 15.63 15.73 14.75
N GLY A 494 16.53 16.53 14.17
CA GLY A 494 16.67 17.96 14.48
C GLY A 494 17.72 18.32 15.52
N VAL A 495 18.63 17.43 15.92
CA VAL A 495 19.80 17.84 16.72
C VAL A 495 20.72 18.72 15.87
N ARG A 496 21.10 19.90 16.39
CA ARG A 496 21.87 20.90 15.65
C ARG A 496 23.30 20.42 15.35
N THR A 497 23.71 20.57 14.09
CA THR A 497 25.00 20.13 13.57
C THR A 497 25.93 21.32 13.32
N THR A 498 25.52 22.22 12.43
CA THR A 498 26.30 23.39 12.01
C THR A 498 25.41 24.63 11.93
N LEU A 499 26.01 25.81 12.10
CA LEU A 499 25.27 27.07 11.96
C LEU A 499 24.69 27.25 10.53
N PRO A 500 25.43 26.95 9.44
CA PRO A 500 24.85 27.02 8.10
C PRO A 500 23.64 26.11 7.90
N ASP A 501 23.66 24.88 8.42
CA ASP A 501 22.52 23.96 8.32
C ASP A 501 21.30 24.50 9.09
N LEU A 502 21.53 25.06 10.29
CA LEU A 502 20.48 25.73 11.06
C LEU A 502 19.87 26.90 10.27
N LEU A 503 20.69 27.80 9.72
CA LEU A 503 20.19 28.96 8.95
C LEU A 503 19.55 28.56 7.61
N ALA A 504 19.92 27.42 7.03
CA ALA A 504 19.31 26.87 5.84
C ALA A 504 17.94 26.22 6.12
N SER A 505 17.74 25.69 7.32
CA SER A 505 16.45 25.10 7.72
C SER A 505 15.34 26.15 7.81
N HIS A 506 14.10 25.73 7.55
CA HIS A 506 12.93 26.59 7.73
C HIS A 506 12.71 26.85 9.23
N GLY A 507 12.44 28.11 9.59
CA GLY A 507 12.33 28.57 10.98
C GLY A 507 13.67 28.61 11.75
N GLY A 508 14.76 28.11 11.18
CA GLY A 508 16.05 28.03 11.87
C GLY A 508 16.71 29.39 12.19
N PRO A 509 16.68 30.40 11.30
CA PRO A 509 17.12 31.75 11.64
C PRO A 509 16.32 32.36 12.79
N GLU A 510 15.00 32.16 12.81
CA GLU A 510 14.09 32.67 13.85
C GLU A 510 14.36 31.98 15.19
N GLU A 511 14.55 30.66 15.18
CA GLU A 511 14.99 29.91 16.36
C GLU A 511 16.31 30.47 16.93
N LEU A 512 17.29 30.75 16.07
CA LEU A 512 18.56 31.33 16.52
C LEU A 512 18.36 32.72 17.14
N LEU A 513 17.49 33.55 16.56
CA LEU A 513 17.14 34.86 17.10
C LEU A 513 16.44 34.75 18.46
N ASP A 514 15.54 33.78 18.62
CA ASP A 514 14.87 33.50 19.90
C ASP A 514 15.86 33.06 20.98
N VAL A 515 16.80 32.17 20.63
CA VAL A 515 17.89 31.76 21.53
C VAL A 515 18.77 32.95 21.89
N LEU A 516 19.07 33.83 20.93
CA LEU A 516 19.81 35.06 21.19
C LEU A 516 19.01 36.04 22.05
N ALA A 517 17.68 36.03 22.01
CA ALA A 517 16.82 36.84 22.86
C ALA A 517 16.66 36.31 24.29
N ASP A 518 17.15 35.11 24.62
CA ASP A 518 17.09 34.56 25.98
C ASP A 518 18.22 35.11 26.87
N PRO A 519 17.95 35.95 27.89
CA PRO A 519 18.99 36.50 28.78
C PRO A 519 19.77 35.44 29.59
N ALA A 520 19.29 34.20 29.68
CA ALA A 520 20.01 33.11 30.35
C ALA A 520 21.15 32.52 29.51
N VAL A 521 21.12 32.71 28.19
CA VAL A 521 22.19 32.27 27.29
C VAL A 521 23.37 33.21 27.44
N GLU A 522 24.59 32.69 27.55
CA GLU A 522 25.81 33.50 27.53
C GLU A 522 26.50 33.39 26.17
N VAL A 523 26.86 34.54 25.59
CA VAL A 523 27.53 34.63 24.29
C VAL A 523 28.68 35.61 24.44
N ASP A 524 29.86 35.24 23.94
CA ASP A 524 31.00 36.17 23.95
C ASP A 524 30.97 37.14 22.76
N ARG A 525 31.86 38.14 22.76
CA ARG A 525 31.91 39.15 21.70
C ARG A 525 32.26 38.60 20.32
N ALA A 526 33.16 37.61 20.25
CA ALA A 526 33.60 37.05 18.98
C ALA A 526 32.50 36.19 18.37
N GLN A 527 31.86 35.36 19.21
CA GLN A 527 30.71 34.54 18.84
C GLN A 527 29.53 35.42 18.40
N LEU A 528 29.14 36.43 19.19
CA LEU A 528 28.03 37.33 18.83
C LEU A 528 28.25 38.02 17.48
N ARG A 529 29.46 38.52 17.24
CA ARG A 529 29.82 39.11 15.95
C ARG A 529 29.72 38.09 14.81
N ALA A 530 30.20 36.87 15.01
CA ALA A 530 30.13 35.83 13.99
C ALA A 530 28.69 35.41 13.67
N LEU A 531 27.82 35.32 14.70
CA LEU A 531 26.40 35.05 14.53
C LEU A 531 25.69 36.16 13.75
N TRP A 532 25.97 37.43 14.05
CA TRP A 532 25.42 38.54 13.27
C TRP A 532 25.92 38.54 11.83
N ILE A 533 27.19 38.22 11.58
CA ILE A 533 27.71 38.09 10.21
C ILE A 533 26.99 36.97 9.45
N ALA A 534 26.73 35.83 10.10
CA ALA A 534 26.04 34.71 9.48
C ALA A 534 24.56 35.02 9.20
N LEU A 535 23.86 35.66 10.15
CA LEU A 535 22.47 36.10 9.99
C LEU A 535 22.32 37.14 8.88
N ALA A 536 23.30 38.04 8.71
CA ALA A 536 23.28 39.03 7.63
C ALA A 536 23.24 38.42 6.21
N ALA A 537 23.57 37.14 6.06
CA ALA A 537 23.50 36.42 4.79
C ALA A 537 22.14 35.72 4.56
N VAL A 538 21.23 35.78 5.53
CA VAL A 538 19.87 35.24 5.43
C VAL A 538 18.96 36.24 4.72
N ASP A 539 18.10 35.74 3.85
CA ASP A 539 17.07 36.53 3.18
C ASP A 539 16.06 37.09 4.22
N PRO A 540 15.84 38.41 4.30
CA PRO A 540 14.86 39.01 5.21
C PRO A 540 13.43 38.44 5.08
N GLU A 541 13.02 37.98 3.90
CA GLU A 541 11.68 37.39 3.72
C GLU A 541 11.51 36.05 4.45
N ARG A 542 12.61 35.40 4.85
CA ARG A 542 12.60 34.12 5.59
C ARG A 542 12.54 34.27 7.10
N VAL A 543 12.49 35.51 7.61
CA VAL A 543 12.67 35.78 9.04
C VAL A 543 11.67 36.83 9.49
N GLN A 544 10.88 36.51 10.52
CA GLN A 544 10.13 37.51 11.25
C GLN A 544 11.08 38.33 12.16
N PRO A 545 11.07 39.67 12.06
CA PRO A 545 11.90 40.51 12.92
C PRO A 545 11.65 40.25 14.41
N PRO A 546 12.70 40.09 15.23
CA PRO A 546 12.55 39.71 16.62
C PRO A 546 12.15 40.91 17.49
N ALA A 547 11.31 40.70 18.51
CA ALA A 547 10.96 41.74 19.47
C ALA A 547 12.13 42.15 20.38
N ARG A 548 13.15 41.30 20.51
CA ARG A 548 14.33 41.54 21.34
C ARG A 548 15.59 41.07 20.64
N VAL A 549 16.66 41.83 20.80
CA VAL A 549 17.95 41.55 20.15
C VAL A 549 19.09 41.54 21.15
N ARG A 550 20.09 40.70 20.88
CA ARG A 550 21.33 40.67 21.65
C ARG A 550 22.32 41.70 21.16
N ALA A 551 22.53 42.74 21.94
CA ALA A 551 23.28 43.92 21.55
C ALA A 551 24.41 44.23 22.53
N VAL A 552 25.26 45.18 22.15
CA VAL A 552 26.34 45.71 22.97
C VAL A 552 25.94 47.06 23.53
N LEU A 553 25.91 47.22 24.86
CA LEU A 553 25.65 48.49 25.52
C LEU A 553 26.76 48.79 26.53
N GLY A 554 27.42 49.94 26.40
CA GLY A 554 28.46 50.36 27.36
C GLY A 554 29.67 49.43 27.48
N GLY A 555 29.85 48.49 26.54
CA GLY A 555 30.90 47.48 26.61
C GLY A 555 30.41 46.11 27.11
N ASP A 556 29.18 45.99 27.60
CA ASP A 556 28.58 44.73 28.02
C ASP A 556 27.65 44.17 26.94
N ILE A 557 27.45 42.85 26.94
CA ILE A 557 26.47 42.17 26.08
C ILE A 557 25.14 42.12 26.84
N VAL A 558 24.09 42.64 26.23
CA VAL A 558 22.75 42.75 26.82
C VAL A 558 21.70 42.23 25.85
N VAL A 559 20.55 41.80 26.35
CA VAL A 559 19.36 41.58 25.52
C VAL A 559 18.45 42.79 25.70
N ALA A 560 18.27 43.56 24.63
CA ALA A 560 17.48 44.79 24.60
C ALA A 560 16.18 44.60 23.80
N ASP A 561 15.25 45.53 23.98
CA ASP A 561 14.11 45.71 23.08
C ASP A 561 14.62 46.13 21.70
N ALA A 562 14.01 45.60 20.63
CA ALA A 562 14.38 45.95 19.26
C ALA A 562 14.17 47.45 19.00
N ASP A 563 13.12 48.06 19.57
CA ASP A 563 12.81 49.49 19.40
C ASP A 563 13.92 50.43 19.94
N ASP A 564 14.73 49.94 20.87
CA ASP A 564 15.84 50.69 21.47
C ASP A 564 17.18 50.48 20.75
N ALA A 565 17.29 49.38 19.99
CA ALA A 565 18.53 48.93 19.37
C ALA A 565 18.83 49.66 18.06
N VAL A 566 20.11 49.65 17.67
CA VAL A 566 20.58 50.31 16.44
C VAL A 566 21.69 49.48 15.79
N VAL A 567 21.65 49.39 14.46
CA VAL A 567 22.73 48.78 13.67
C VAL A 567 23.71 49.88 13.26
N VAL A 568 25.00 49.64 13.49
CA VAL A 568 26.05 50.65 13.20
C VAL A 568 26.69 50.37 11.84
N GLU A 569 26.32 51.16 10.84
CA GLU A 569 26.81 51.08 9.45
C GLU A 569 28.15 51.78 9.21
N ALA A 570 28.53 52.71 10.08
CA ALA A 570 29.80 53.40 9.95
C ALA A 570 30.44 53.69 11.31
N PRO A 571 31.76 53.46 11.46
CA PRO A 571 32.43 53.60 12.76
C PRO A 571 32.56 55.05 13.23
N ASP A 572 32.35 56.07 12.38
CA ASP A 572 32.28 57.46 12.81
C ASP A 572 30.96 57.83 13.49
N LEU A 573 29.86 57.17 13.09
CA LEU A 573 28.54 57.34 13.70
C LEU A 573 28.43 56.69 15.08
N LEU A 574 29.27 55.70 15.37
CA LEU A 574 29.30 55.00 16.67
C LEU A 574 29.30 55.93 17.89
N GLN A 575 30.00 57.07 17.80
CA GLN A 575 30.13 58.05 18.89
C GLN A 575 28.81 58.78 19.19
N LEU A 576 27.87 58.80 18.24
CA LEU A 576 26.57 59.47 18.35
C LEU A 576 25.50 58.56 18.97
N VAL A 577 25.70 57.24 18.90
CA VAL A 577 24.72 56.24 19.32
C VAL A 577 25.20 55.34 20.46
N VAL A 578 26.36 55.63 21.08
CA VAL A 578 27.00 54.77 22.10
C VAL A 578 26.15 54.49 23.35
N ASP A 579 25.17 55.36 23.64
CA ASP A 579 24.25 55.22 24.77
C ASP A 579 23.07 54.27 24.46
N ARG A 580 23.01 53.69 23.26
CA ARG A 580 22.00 52.72 22.81
C ARG A 580 22.58 51.30 22.73
N PRO A 581 21.74 50.26 22.82
CA PRO A 581 22.13 48.89 22.49
C PRO A 581 22.55 48.78 21.02
N LEU A 582 23.78 48.35 20.77
CA LEU A 582 24.38 48.29 19.44
C LEU A 582 24.41 46.87 18.88
N VAL A 583 23.84 46.66 17.70
CA VAL A 583 24.09 45.47 16.87
C VAL A 583 25.32 45.74 16.02
N LEU A 584 26.39 44.97 16.25
CA LEU A 584 27.71 45.21 15.68
C LEU A 584 28.13 44.07 14.74
N ALA A 585 28.19 44.37 13.45
CA ALA A 585 28.74 43.51 12.41
C ALA A 585 29.79 44.26 11.57
N SER A 586 30.27 43.62 10.50
CA SER A 586 31.06 44.33 9.49
C SER A 586 30.18 45.38 8.81
N TYR A 587 30.72 46.56 8.52
CA TYR A 587 29.96 47.72 8.04
C TYR A 587 29.27 47.48 6.68
N ASP A 588 29.82 46.59 5.86
CA ASP A 588 29.27 46.12 4.59
C ASP A 588 28.04 45.23 4.74
N LEU A 589 27.75 44.75 5.95
CA LEU A 589 26.59 43.91 6.28
C LEU A 589 25.51 44.65 7.09
N ALA A 590 25.73 45.93 7.40
CA ALA A 590 24.85 46.69 8.29
C ALA A 590 23.46 46.92 7.68
N GLU A 591 23.37 47.22 6.39
CA GLU A 591 22.08 47.36 5.70
C GLU A 591 21.30 46.04 5.70
N SER A 592 21.95 44.92 5.39
CA SER A 592 21.31 43.59 5.42
C SER A 592 20.81 43.21 6.81
N LEU A 593 21.55 43.53 7.87
CA LEU A 593 21.10 43.28 9.25
C LEU A 593 19.99 44.24 9.70
N SER A 594 20.03 45.49 9.26
CA SER A 594 18.97 46.45 9.52
C SER A 594 17.65 45.99 8.91
N GLU A 595 17.69 45.52 7.65
CA GLU A 595 16.52 44.98 6.96
C GLU A 595 16.03 43.68 7.60
N LEU A 596 16.92 42.72 7.89
CA LEU A 596 16.57 41.44 8.51
C LEU A 596 15.95 41.59 9.91
N LEU A 597 16.47 42.51 10.72
CA LEU A 597 16.05 42.69 12.11
C LEU A 597 15.01 43.80 12.30
N ASP A 598 14.64 44.50 11.22
CA ASP A 598 13.81 45.72 11.24
C ASP A 598 14.32 46.77 12.25
N LEU A 599 15.64 47.04 12.22
CA LEU A 599 16.31 47.97 13.12
C LEU A 599 16.79 49.22 12.38
N PRO A 600 16.74 50.42 12.98
CA PRO A 600 17.26 51.62 12.35
C PRO A 600 18.78 51.56 12.21
N LEU A 601 19.30 52.12 11.12
CA LEU A 601 20.71 52.44 10.97
C LEU A 601 21.09 53.66 11.85
N ALA A 602 22.35 53.75 12.27
CA ALA A 602 22.79 54.86 13.11
C ALA A 602 22.61 56.22 12.43
N GLY A 603 22.78 56.29 11.11
CA GLY A 603 22.57 57.49 10.29
C GLY A 603 21.13 57.96 10.20
N GLU A 604 20.15 57.08 10.43
CA GLU A 604 18.73 57.44 10.49
C GLU A 604 18.37 58.11 11.82
N LEU A 605 19.04 57.70 12.90
CA LEU A 605 18.88 58.30 14.22
C LEU A 605 19.67 59.60 14.39
N ALA A 606 20.82 59.70 13.73
CA ALA A 606 21.70 60.87 13.78
C ALA A 606 22.19 61.24 12.38
N ALA A 607 21.79 62.44 11.91
CA ALA A 607 22.18 62.94 10.59
C ALA A 607 23.72 63.10 10.43
N GLY A 608 24.43 63.21 11.55
CA GLY A 608 25.88 63.26 11.60
C GLY A 608 26.44 64.55 10.99
N VAL A 609 25.70 65.66 11.10
CA VAL A 609 26.05 66.96 10.51
C VAL A 609 27.11 67.65 11.36
N VAL A 610 28.18 68.10 10.72
CA VAL A 610 29.22 68.89 11.39
C VAL A 610 28.72 70.31 11.64
N THR A 611 28.66 70.72 12.91
CA THR A 611 28.13 72.02 13.35
C THR A 611 29.22 72.96 13.89
N SER A 612 30.43 72.47 14.11
CA SER A 612 31.60 73.29 14.48
C SER A 612 32.37 73.79 13.26
N GLU A 613 33.03 74.94 13.40
CA GLU A 613 33.96 75.46 12.40
C GLU A 613 35.36 74.84 12.58
N GLY A 614 35.98 74.42 11.47
CA GLY A 614 37.33 73.86 11.46
C GLY A 614 38.21 74.46 10.38
N VAL A 615 39.52 74.20 10.48
CA VAL A 615 40.53 74.74 9.56
C VAL A 615 41.08 73.61 8.68
N THR A 616 41.04 73.79 7.37
CA THR A 616 41.63 72.84 6.42
C THR A 616 43.15 72.76 6.58
N GLN A 617 43.68 71.55 6.70
CA GLN A 617 45.11 71.24 6.86
C GLN A 617 45.55 70.19 5.83
N PRO A 618 46.82 70.21 5.38
CA PRO A 618 47.36 69.15 4.53
C PRO A 618 47.58 67.86 5.33
N VAL A 619 47.27 66.70 4.73
CA VAL A 619 47.63 65.40 5.32
C VAL A 619 49.16 65.23 5.28
N PRO A 620 49.83 64.86 6.39
CA PRO A 620 51.28 64.63 6.42
C PRO A 620 51.73 63.61 5.37
N ALA A 621 52.88 63.85 4.74
CA ALA A 621 53.36 63.03 3.62
C ALA A 621 53.65 61.59 4.04
N GLU A 622 54.07 61.40 5.29
CA GLU A 622 54.40 60.12 5.90
C GLU A 622 53.17 59.21 6.00
N VAL A 623 51.97 59.77 6.18
CA VAL A 623 50.72 58.97 6.21
C VAL A 623 50.46 58.31 4.87
N ARG A 624 50.86 58.92 3.76
CA ARG A 624 50.72 58.33 2.42
C ARG A 624 51.58 57.09 2.21
N SER A 625 52.59 56.87 3.05
CA SER A 625 53.38 55.64 3.01
C SER A 625 52.59 54.42 3.52
N LEU A 626 51.70 54.62 4.51
CA LEU A 626 50.80 53.56 5.01
C LEU A 626 49.44 53.57 4.31
N LEU A 627 48.93 54.74 3.93
CA LEU A 627 47.65 54.93 3.26
C LEU A 627 47.83 55.68 1.92
N PRO A 628 48.25 55.01 0.84
CA PRO A 628 48.51 55.65 -0.46
C PRO A 628 47.31 56.43 -1.02
N GLY A 629 46.09 55.99 -0.71
CA GLY A 629 44.83 56.63 -1.12
C GLY A 629 44.36 57.80 -0.25
N ALA A 630 45.12 58.22 0.77
CA ALA A 630 44.66 59.24 1.71
C ALA A 630 44.37 60.60 1.02
N PRO A 631 43.31 61.33 1.44
CA PRO A 631 42.96 62.63 0.87
C PRO A 631 44.11 63.64 0.99
N SER A 632 44.12 64.67 0.15
CA SER A 632 45.14 65.75 0.19
C SER A 632 45.03 66.61 1.45
N THR A 633 43.82 66.78 1.95
CA THR A 633 43.51 67.64 3.09
C THR A 633 42.50 67.01 4.03
N TYR A 634 42.50 67.47 5.28
CA TYR A 634 41.49 67.19 6.29
C TYR A 634 41.08 68.50 6.98
N VAL A 635 39.98 68.51 7.73
CA VAL A 635 39.50 69.67 8.48
C VAL A 635 39.76 69.45 9.97
N LEU A 636 40.66 70.24 10.55
CA LEU A 636 41.01 70.18 11.96
C LEU A 636 40.10 71.09 12.79
N HIS A 637 39.49 70.55 13.84
CA HIS A 637 38.68 71.28 14.79
C HIS A 637 39.38 71.29 16.16
N GLU A 638 39.31 72.42 16.88
CA GLU A 638 39.72 72.45 18.29
C GLU A 638 38.80 71.56 19.14
N LYS A 639 37.49 71.65 18.86
CA LYS A 639 36.45 70.75 19.36
C LYS A 639 35.47 70.46 18.24
N LEU A 640 35.48 69.25 17.71
CA LEU A 640 34.55 68.81 16.68
C LEU A 640 33.16 68.57 17.31
N LEU A 641 32.13 69.23 16.78
CA LEU A 641 30.73 69.01 17.14
C LEU A 641 29.97 68.43 15.95
N VAL A 642 29.35 67.28 16.16
CA VAL A 642 28.51 66.56 15.19
C VAL A 642 27.13 66.39 15.80
N ASP A 643 26.10 66.96 15.17
CA ASP A 643 24.75 67.10 15.75
C ASP A 643 24.76 67.69 17.19
N GLY A 644 25.72 68.56 17.48
CA GLY A 644 25.93 69.15 18.81
C GLY A 644 26.67 68.26 19.82
N VAL A 645 26.96 67.00 19.48
CA VAL A 645 27.74 66.04 20.30
C VAL A 645 29.23 66.22 20.00
N ALA A 646 30.07 66.16 21.05
CA ALA A 646 31.51 66.22 20.88
C ALA A 646 32.05 64.88 20.35
N CYS A 647 32.66 64.89 19.17
CA CYS A 647 33.20 63.69 18.52
C CYS A 647 34.70 63.85 18.26
N ALA A 648 35.43 62.74 18.23
CA ALA A 648 36.85 62.77 17.86
C ALA A 648 37.06 62.90 16.35
N TRP A 649 36.13 62.36 15.55
CA TRP A 649 36.21 62.37 14.09
C TRP A 649 34.85 62.13 13.43
N ARG A 650 34.73 62.55 12.16
CA ARG A 650 33.60 62.30 11.26
C ARG A 650 34.08 62.36 9.80
N TYR A 651 33.60 61.45 8.95
CA TYR A 651 33.74 61.58 7.51
C TYR A 651 32.41 62.08 6.93
N PHE A 652 32.40 63.33 6.46
CA PHE A 652 31.18 64.02 6.01
C PHE A 652 31.47 64.80 4.73
N GLU A 653 30.57 64.72 3.75
CA GLU A 653 30.69 65.40 2.44
C GLU A 653 32.07 65.22 1.75
N GLY A 654 32.66 64.02 1.88
CA GLY A 654 33.94 63.68 1.25
C GLY A 654 35.18 64.25 1.96
N ALA A 655 35.03 64.84 3.14
CA ALA A 655 36.12 65.37 3.95
C ALA A 655 36.23 64.65 5.31
N VAL A 656 37.47 64.49 5.78
CA VAL A 656 37.74 64.02 7.15
C VAL A 656 37.72 65.23 8.08
N HIS A 657 36.77 65.26 9.00
CA HIS A 657 36.71 66.20 10.11
C HIS A 657 37.24 65.51 11.37
N CYS A 658 38.16 66.13 12.11
CA CYS A 658 38.72 65.52 13.31
C CYS A 658 39.16 66.52 14.36
N SER A 659 39.26 66.03 15.60
CA SER A 659 40.00 66.66 16.69
C SER A 659 41.06 65.69 17.20
N GLY A 660 42.31 66.18 17.34
CA GLY A 660 43.44 65.38 17.80
C GLY A 660 43.94 64.33 16.81
N THR A 661 45.04 63.66 17.16
CA THR A 661 45.73 62.68 16.30
C THR A 661 44.91 61.41 16.07
N ASP A 662 44.21 60.95 17.10
CA ASP A 662 43.49 59.67 17.05
C ASP A 662 42.25 59.77 16.17
N GLY A 663 41.57 60.92 16.20
CA GLY A 663 40.48 61.23 15.29
C GLY A 663 40.95 61.31 13.83
N LEU A 664 42.08 61.99 13.59
CA LEU A 664 42.68 62.06 12.26
C LEU A 664 43.02 60.67 11.72
N ALA A 665 43.64 59.83 12.53
CA ALA A 665 44.02 58.47 12.14
C ALA A 665 42.81 57.62 11.71
N ARG A 666 41.73 57.64 12.52
CA ARG A 666 40.49 56.92 12.23
C ARG A 666 39.81 57.45 10.97
N GLY A 667 39.73 58.77 10.83
CA GLY A 667 39.13 59.40 9.66
C GLY A 667 39.87 59.11 8.36
N LEU A 668 41.21 59.16 8.37
CA LEU A 668 42.01 58.84 7.18
C LEU A 668 41.92 57.35 6.82
N ALA A 669 41.98 56.45 7.82
CA ALA A 669 41.84 55.01 7.60
C ALA A 669 40.45 54.64 7.04
N TRP A 670 39.39 55.29 7.51
CA TRP A 670 38.04 55.11 6.98
C TRP A 670 37.92 55.65 5.55
N ALA A 671 38.41 56.87 5.29
CA ALA A 671 38.34 57.49 3.97
C ALA A 671 39.07 56.69 2.86
N THR A 672 40.03 55.83 3.23
CA THR A 672 40.78 54.97 2.30
C THR A 672 40.28 53.53 2.24
N GLY A 673 39.22 53.17 2.99
CA GLY A 673 38.75 51.79 3.12
C GLY A 673 39.69 50.86 3.88
N GLN A 674 40.72 51.40 4.56
CA GLN A 674 41.73 50.63 5.29
C GLN A 674 41.54 50.77 6.81
N TRP A 675 40.33 50.46 7.30
CA TRP A 675 39.97 50.64 8.72
C TRP A 675 40.89 49.87 9.69
N GLY A 676 41.48 48.76 9.26
CA GLY A 676 42.46 47.98 10.02
C GLY A 676 43.68 48.79 10.45
N ASP A 677 44.13 49.72 9.60
CA ASP A 677 45.38 50.46 9.78
C ASP A 677 45.27 51.65 10.74
N ARG A 678 44.06 51.98 11.22
CA ARG A 678 43.80 53.17 12.05
C ARG A 678 44.74 53.29 13.27
N LEU A 679 45.16 52.17 13.84
CA LEU A 679 46.07 52.16 15.00
C LEU A 679 47.53 52.40 14.59
N ALA A 680 47.97 51.82 13.47
CA ALA A 680 49.29 52.07 12.89
C ALA A 680 49.40 53.54 12.43
N VAL A 681 48.36 54.08 11.82
CA VAL A 681 48.28 55.50 11.45
C VAL A 681 48.31 56.40 12.67
N ALA A 682 47.62 56.03 13.77
CA ALA A 682 47.68 56.79 15.02
C ALA A 682 49.09 56.77 15.63
N ALA A 683 49.78 55.63 15.61
CA ALA A 683 51.16 55.53 16.06
C ALA A 683 52.09 56.41 15.21
N LEU A 684 51.95 56.34 13.88
CA LEU A 684 52.69 57.16 12.94
C LEU A 684 52.48 58.67 13.17
N LEU A 685 51.25 59.10 13.39
CA LEU A 685 50.93 60.52 13.64
C LEU A 685 51.51 61.04 14.96
N ARG A 686 51.75 60.15 15.93
CA ARG A 686 52.40 60.48 17.20
C ARG A 686 53.93 60.47 17.09
N ASP A 687 54.49 59.57 16.28
CA ASP A 687 55.93 59.48 16.01
C ASP A 687 56.20 59.20 14.51
N PRO A 688 56.40 60.25 13.69
CA PRO A 688 56.69 60.09 12.27
C PRO A 688 57.96 59.31 11.95
N THR A 689 58.85 59.06 12.92
CA THR A 689 60.08 58.28 12.71
C THR A 689 59.84 56.77 12.72
N SER A 690 58.66 56.32 13.13
CA SER A 690 58.31 54.90 13.21
C SER A 690 57.91 54.25 11.87
N VAL A 691 57.85 55.03 10.77
CA VAL A 691 57.45 54.56 9.43
C VAL A 691 58.13 53.25 9.01
N PRO A 692 59.48 53.10 9.09
CA PRO A 692 60.13 51.88 8.60
C PRO A 692 59.74 50.62 9.38
N LEU A 693 59.47 50.77 10.68
CA LEU A 693 59.04 49.66 11.54
C LEU A 693 57.59 49.28 11.25
N LEU A 694 56.69 50.27 11.17
CA LEU A 694 55.28 50.02 10.89
C LEU A 694 55.06 49.39 9.50
N LEU A 695 55.84 49.79 8.49
CA LEU A 695 55.82 49.14 7.18
C LEU A 695 56.32 47.69 7.25
N ALA A 696 57.39 47.43 8.00
CA ALA A 696 57.90 46.07 8.17
C ALA A 696 56.91 45.17 8.95
N GLU A 697 56.16 45.72 9.91
CA GLU A 697 55.08 45.00 10.60
C GLU A 697 53.90 44.71 9.68
N ALA A 698 53.51 45.68 8.83
CA ALA A 698 52.45 45.52 7.85
C ALA A 698 52.80 44.48 6.76
N ASP A 699 54.07 44.35 6.38
CA ASP A 699 54.52 43.32 5.43
C ASP A 699 54.44 41.88 5.99
N LEU A 700 54.22 41.72 7.31
CA LEU A 700 54.12 40.42 7.99
C LEU A 700 52.68 40.00 8.29
N SER A 701 51.71 40.93 8.25
CA SER A 701 50.28 40.71 8.49
C SER A 701 49.54 40.42 7.20
#